data_AF-A0A8H7SWL0-F1
#
_entry.id   AF-A0A8H7SWL0-F1
#
_cell.length_a   1.000
_cell.length_b   1.000
_cell.length_c   1.000
_cell.angle_alpha   90.00
_cell.angle_beta   90.00
_cell.angle_gamma   90.00
#
_symmetry.space_group_name_H-M   'P 1'
#
loop_
_entity.id
_entity.type
_entity.pdbx_description
1 polymer ?
#
loop_
_entity_poly.entity_id
_entity_poly.type
_entity_poly.pdbx_seq_one_letter_code
_entity_poly.pdbx_strand_id
1 'polypeptide(L)'
;MSLFVTVGSTGFDDLVSKVTCQSFLSSLTLLGINKVCVQYGTSEPIFIKNIQTYNGPRIDITGYKYKNSIAEDIEQADIVISHAGSGTVLQALRLDKKLIVVVNMSLMDNHQYQLAQAMESRNYVACSDINDLLDTIEKVKKTDLVPFPSAKPAIFATLVDDQMVIIVYATLVLTQTTTLLENNHILSGSIAAGSYDYYYFSIPAINQVFNKRAIPNIFLSITTCTQPIPPSTFKDAIPSFNAYISLSKSNALPGPDNGISVNDAIHGLTTWTSNGASSEIWVAVGAPSLPNTWTGNWTYEIGVSTNQILHPIIINANRYKDEPFMILDDTDRTNALFSSNPFQGAPPNSTVLITTNLPSELSHSLCAAKLHDLPTYSVNTSITTRGPLNLPRHQFMVSNLTQDTVYSAYLIQSVGSTIGLTAPIHFSTKIDANCRIIYDLPFCNQVAYSVPTNPDTFTTESIWDIANQYDEQALAKFEPFGTALSQFNCDTTQYSLVRNCTDCHRDYKTWLCAVSIPRCTDSSVSGDLTQIDNVSTSPALRDISVGASRNPWVDATMKPGEWTELLPCIDLCYHVVQSCPPFLQFFCPSGDLASMQYGYWQNGSALGNGTLYHFDINNPTCNRMGVSTQLLTISGASHIYSNNVMIFFIVTIVGLFLI
;
A
#
# COMPACT_ATOMS: atom_id res chain seq x y z
N MET A 1 -9.27 4.83 69.05
CA MET A 1 -8.47 4.40 67.90
C MET A 1 -9.33 4.45 66.66
N SER A 2 -8.74 4.82 65.52
CA SER A 2 -9.41 4.90 64.21
C SER A 2 -9.05 3.69 63.34
N LEU A 3 -10.07 3.07 62.75
CA LEU A 3 -9.94 1.97 61.79
C LEU A 3 -10.34 2.46 60.40
N PHE A 4 -9.46 2.29 59.41
CA PHE A 4 -9.77 2.56 58.01
C PHE A 4 -9.83 1.28 57.20
N VAL A 5 -10.91 1.08 56.45
CA VAL A 5 -11.12 -0.11 55.61
C VAL A 5 -11.26 0.33 54.17
N THR A 6 -10.50 -0.29 53.27
CA THR A 6 -10.56 -0.04 51.83
C THR A 6 -10.66 -1.33 51.02
N VAL A 7 -11.62 -1.36 50.09
CA VAL A 7 -11.81 -2.46 49.14
C VAL A 7 -10.87 -2.38 47.92
N GLY A 8 -10.07 -1.31 47.79
CA GLY A 8 -9.26 -1.07 46.60
C GLY A 8 -10.05 -0.47 45.44
N SER A 9 -9.62 -0.72 44.19
CA SER A 9 -10.28 -0.21 42.97
C SER A 9 -11.44 -1.10 42.48
N THR A 10 -11.49 -2.35 42.93
CA THR A 10 -12.55 -3.32 42.63
C THR A 10 -13.40 -3.52 43.89
N GLY A 11 -14.73 -3.42 43.82
CA GLY A 11 -15.58 -3.61 45.00
C GLY A 11 -15.40 -4.97 45.68
N PHE A 12 -15.62 -5.04 46.99
CA PHE A 12 -15.50 -6.28 47.77
C PHE A 12 -16.64 -6.39 48.79
N ASP A 13 -17.75 -6.93 48.30
CA ASP A 13 -19.03 -6.99 49.00
C ASP A 13 -18.94 -7.79 50.31
N ASP A 14 -18.22 -8.91 50.34
CA ASP A 14 -18.09 -9.77 51.51
C ASP A 14 -17.33 -9.08 52.66
N LEU A 15 -16.26 -8.35 52.32
CA LEU A 15 -15.50 -7.58 53.30
C LEU A 15 -16.36 -6.45 53.88
N VAL A 16 -17.05 -5.68 53.02
CA VAL A 16 -17.95 -4.60 53.47
C VAL A 16 -19.07 -5.14 54.33
N SER A 17 -19.67 -6.28 53.96
CA SER A 17 -20.71 -6.95 54.75
C SER A 17 -20.21 -7.36 56.13
N LYS A 18 -19.00 -7.94 56.22
CA LYS A 18 -18.41 -8.38 57.50
C LYS A 18 -18.02 -7.21 58.41
N VAL A 19 -17.36 -6.18 57.88
CA VAL A 19 -16.88 -5.05 58.69
C VAL A 19 -18.01 -4.13 59.18
N THR A 20 -19.19 -4.20 58.54
CA THR A 20 -20.38 -3.43 58.92
C THR A 20 -21.41 -4.25 59.70
N CYS A 21 -21.14 -5.52 60.02
CA CYS A 21 -22.11 -6.34 60.74
C CYS A 21 -22.15 -6.00 62.24
N GLN A 22 -23.31 -6.20 62.85
CA GLN A 22 -23.59 -5.84 64.26
C GLN A 22 -22.59 -6.47 65.24
N SER A 23 -22.27 -7.75 65.06
CA SER A 23 -21.36 -8.49 65.93
C SER A 23 -19.93 -7.97 65.84
N PHE A 24 -19.48 -7.62 64.63
CA PHE A 24 -18.13 -7.06 64.40
C PHE A 24 -17.98 -5.67 65.01
N LEU A 25 -18.92 -4.76 64.76
CA LEU A 25 -18.91 -3.39 65.29
C LEU A 25 -19.01 -3.35 66.83
N SER A 26 -19.81 -4.26 67.43
CA SER A 26 -19.90 -4.39 68.88
C SER A 26 -18.56 -4.86 69.49
N SER A 27 -17.90 -5.83 68.84
CA SER A 27 -16.59 -6.32 69.25
C SER A 27 -15.47 -5.28 69.09
N LEU A 28 -15.51 -4.46 68.03
CA LEU A 28 -14.56 -3.35 67.85
C LEU A 28 -14.64 -2.32 68.98
N THR A 29 -15.85 -2.05 69.48
CA THR A 29 -16.05 -1.12 70.61
C THR A 29 -15.39 -1.66 71.88
N LEU A 30 -15.50 -2.97 72.14
CA LEU A 30 -14.82 -3.64 73.26
C LEU A 30 -13.29 -3.58 73.12
N LEU A 31 -12.77 -3.57 71.90
CA LEU A 31 -11.35 -3.44 71.60
C LEU A 31 -10.84 -1.98 71.67
N GLY A 32 -11.70 -1.00 71.96
CA GLY A 32 -11.35 0.42 72.12
C GLY A 32 -11.26 1.21 70.81
N ILE A 33 -11.82 0.67 69.72
CA ILE A 33 -11.93 1.35 68.42
C ILE A 33 -13.29 2.05 68.38
N ASN A 34 -13.27 3.39 68.28
CA ASN A 34 -14.45 4.24 68.39
C ASN A 34 -14.77 5.00 67.10
N LYS A 35 -13.89 4.94 66.10
CA LYS A 35 -14.07 5.55 64.78
C LYS A 35 -13.74 4.54 63.69
N VAL A 36 -14.66 4.31 62.76
CA VAL A 36 -14.49 3.39 61.64
C VAL A 36 -14.84 4.12 60.35
N CYS A 37 -13.88 4.20 59.41
CA CYS A 37 -14.07 4.80 58.10
C CYS A 37 -13.97 3.70 57.02
N VAL A 38 -15.02 3.51 56.22
CA VAL A 38 -15.09 2.46 55.20
C VAL A 38 -15.18 3.07 53.81
N GLN A 39 -14.15 2.88 52.99
CA GLN A 39 -14.23 3.10 51.56
C GLN A 39 -14.90 1.86 50.93
N TYR A 40 -16.21 1.95 50.68
CA TYR A 40 -17.02 0.83 50.18
C TYR A 40 -17.05 0.72 48.64
N GLY A 41 -16.60 1.73 47.90
CA GLY A 41 -16.57 1.69 46.44
C GLY A 41 -17.95 1.41 45.82
N THR A 42 -18.07 0.33 45.04
CA THR A 42 -19.35 -0.12 44.44
C THR A 42 -20.30 -0.82 45.41
N SER A 43 -19.85 -1.21 46.61
CA SER A 43 -20.60 -1.96 47.62
C SER A 43 -21.51 -1.10 48.51
N GLU A 44 -21.89 0.10 48.05
CA GLU A 44 -22.72 1.09 48.76
C GLU A 44 -24.05 0.53 49.32
N PRO A 45 -24.83 -0.27 48.56
CA PRO A 45 -26.13 -0.73 49.04
C PRO A 45 -26.03 -1.62 50.28
N ILE A 46 -24.93 -2.38 50.41
CA ILE A 46 -24.69 -3.27 51.55
C ILE A 46 -24.28 -2.45 52.78
N PHE A 47 -23.42 -1.46 52.59
CA PHE A 47 -23.01 -0.54 53.65
C PHE A 47 -24.20 0.19 54.26
N ILE A 48 -25.06 0.81 53.43
CA ILE A 48 -26.22 1.57 53.91
C ILE A 48 -27.20 0.67 54.66
N LYS A 49 -27.49 -0.51 54.11
CA LYS A 49 -28.41 -1.48 54.72
C LYS A 49 -27.95 -1.88 56.12
N ASN A 50 -26.68 -2.26 56.28
CA ASN A 50 -26.16 -2.76 57.55
C ASN A 50 -26.10 -1.67 58.63
N ILE A 51 -25.75 -0.43 58.24
CA ILE A 51 -25.72 0.72 59.17
C ILE A 51 -27.12 1.12 59.62
N GLN A 52 -28.12 1.07 58.74
CA GLN A 52 -29.52 1.36 59.11
C GLN A 52 -30.09 0.33 60.09
N THR A 53 -29.65 -0.92 60.02
CA THR A 53 -30.08 -2.01 60.92
C THR A 53 -29.23 -2.14 62.19
N TYR A 54 -28.20 -1.30 62.36
CA TYR A 54 -27.29 -1.38 63.51
C TYR A 54 -27.96 -0.83 64.79
N ASN A 55 -28.05 -1.67 65.82
CA ASN A 55 -28.63 -1.32 67.12
C ASN A 55 -27.64 -1.67 68.25
N GLY A 56 -26.41 -1.15 68.16
CA GLY A 56 -25.32 -1.43 69.09
C GLY A 56 -24.73 -0.19 69.78
N PRO A 57 -23.56 -0.35 70.45
CA PRO A 57 -22.85 0.74 71.11
C PRO A 57 -22.56 1.94 70.19
N ARG A 58 -22.48 3.15 70.77
CA ARG A 58 -22.23 4.40 70.03
C ARG A 58 -20.81 4.43 69.46
N ILE A 59 -20.69 4.14 68.16
CA ILE A 59 -19.44 4.17 67.39
C ILE A 59 -19.60 5.13 66.19
N ASP A 60 -18.58 5.91 65.87
CA ASP A 60 -18.60 6.85 64.73
C ASP A 60 -18.23 6.09 63.46
N ILE A 61 -19.23 5.84 62.59
CA ILE A 61 -19.04 5.10 61.35
C ILE A 61 -19.27 6.04 60.17
N THR A 62 -18.22 6.24 59.38
CA THR A 62 -18.28 7.01 58.13
C THR A 62 -17.96 6.10 56.95
N GLY A 63 -18.54 6.39 55.79
CA GLY A 63 -18.20 5.67 54.57
C GLY A 63 -18.35 6.53 53.34
N TYR A 64 -17.56 6.20 52.32
CA TYR A 64 -17.59 6.89 51.02
C TYR A 64 -17.26 5.92 49.88
N LYS A 65 -17.54 6.35 48.64
CA LYS A 65 -17.23 5.59 47.41
C LYS A 65 -15.74 5.57 47.09
N TYR A 66 -15.29 6.41 46.17
CA TYR A 66 -13.91 6.53 45.74
C TYR A 66 -13.48 7.99 45.88
N LYS A 67 -12.24 8.20 46.32
CA LYS A 67 -11.59 9.52 46.43
C LYS A 67 -10.33 9.50 45.57
N ASN A 68 -9.94 10.65 45.02
CA ASN A 68 -8.73 10.78 44.20
C ASN A 68 -7.45 10.43 44.97
N SER A 69 -7.46 10.57 46.29
CA SER A 69 -6.38 10.15 47.17
C SER A 69 -6.94 9.69 48.51
N ILE A 70 -6.52 8.51 48.96
CA ILE A 70 -6.84 7.93 50.27
C ILE A 70 -5.69 8.14 51.28
N ALA A 71 -4.67 8.92 50.92
CA ALA A 71 -3.47 9.13 51.73
C ALA A 71 -3.78 9.73 53.10
N GLU A 72 -4.63 10.76 53.13
CA GLU A 72 -5.05 11.45 54.35
C GLU A 72 -5.83 10.53 55.29
N ASP A 73 -6.67 9.65 54.74
CA ASP A 73 -7.49 8.71 55.51
C ASP A 73 -6.62 7.60 56.13
N ILE A 74 -5.60 7.13 55.39
CA ILE A 74 -4.58 6.21 55.89
C ILE A 74 -3.74 6.88 56.98
N GLU A 75 -3.35 8.14 56.80
CA GLU A 75 -2.55 8.89 57.77
C GLU A 75 -3.30 9.12 59.09
N GLN A 76 -4.61 9.36 59.04
CA GLN A 76 -5.47 9.54 60.21
C GLN A 76 -5.88 8.22 60.89
N ALA A 77 -5.65 7.08 60.24
CA ALA A 77 -5.96 5.76 60.77
C ALA A 77 -4.84 5.22 61.67
N ASP A 78 -5.22 4.51 62.74
CA ASP A 78 -4.30 3.73 63.56
C ASP A 78 -4.09 2.32 62.97
N ILE A 79 -5.17 1.74 62.41
CA ILE A 79 -5.17 0.42 61.77
C ILE A 79 -5.82 0.55 60.40
N VAL A 80 -5.19 -0.05 59.39
CA VAL A 80 -5.69 -0.08 58.01
C VAL A 80 -6.00 -1.52 57.61
N ILE A 81 -7.19 -1.77 57.09
CA ILE A 81 -7.59 -3.04 56.49
C ILE A 81 -7.71 -2.83 54.98
N SER A 82 -6.96 -3.61 54.20
CA SER A 82 -6.92 -3.46 52.74
C SER A 82 -7.12 -4.81 52.04
N HIS A 83 -7.91 -4.81 50.98
CA HIS A 83 -7.99 -5.93 50.05
C HIS A 83 -6.79 -5.92 49.09
N ALA A 84 -5.67 -6.51 49.53
CA ALA A 84 -4.45 -6.91 48.79
C ALA A 84 -3.99 -6.08 47.55
N GLY A 85 -4.37 -4.81 47.45
CA GLY A 85 -3.99 -3.90 46.37
C GLY A 85 -2.57 -3.38 46.60
N SER A 86 -1.65 -3.70 45.68
CA SER A 86 -0.21 -3.40 45.83
C SER A 86 0.09 -1.93 46.10
N GLY A 87 -0.64 -1.00 45.49
CA GLY A 87 -0.49 0.45 45.71
C GLY A 87 -0.84 0.89 47.12
N THR A 88 -1.99 0.46 47.63
CA THR A 88 -2.48 0.79 48.97
C THR A 88 -1.61 0.17 50.07
N VAL A 89 -1.17 -1.07 49.85
CA VAL A 89 -0.28 -1.79 50.78
C VAL A 89 1.03 -1.03 50.95
N LEU A 90 1.68 -0.63 49.85
CA LEU A 90 2.92 0.14 49.90
C LEU A 90 2.74 1.52 50.51
N GLN A 91 1.59 2.16 50.27
CA GLN A 91 1.30 3.48 50.83
C GLN A 91 1.13 3.44 52.36
N ALA A 92 0.38 2.46 52.88
CA ALA A 92 0.21 2.26 54.33
C ALA A 92 1.54 1.90 55.01
N LEU A 93 2.36 1.04 54.38
CA LEU A 93 3.68 0.68 54.89
C LEU A 93 4.66 1.88 54.91
N ARG A 94 4.59 2.77 53.93
CA ARG A 94 5.41 4.00 53.89
C ARG A 94 5.02 5.02 54.96
N LEU A 95 3.76 5.00 55.41
CA LEU A 95 3.24 5.86 56.48
C LEU A 95 3.33 5.20 57.87
N ASP A 96 4.07 4.08 57.97
CA ASP A 96 4.31 3.32 59.20
C ASP A 96 3.00 2.93 59.93
N LYS A 97 1.98 2.56 59.15
CA LYS A 97 0.66 2.17 59.67
C LYS A 97 0.55 0.67 59.87
N LYS A 98 -0.18 0.26 60.91
CA LYS A 98 -0.51 -1.14 61.15
C LYS A 98 -1.48 -1.64 60.08
N LEU A 99 -0.99 -2.49 59.18
CA LEU A 99 -1.73 -2.95 58.00
C LEU A 99 -2.16 -4.41 58.14
N ILE A 100 -3.45 -4.65 57.93
CA ILE A 100 -4.06 -5.98 57.80
C ILE A 100 -4.49 -6.17 56.36
N VAL A 101 -3.98 -7.22 55.73
CA VAL A 101 -4.31 -7.56 54.34
C VAL A 101 -5.32 -8.69 54.34
N VAL A 102 -6.52 -8.42 53.81
CA VAL A 102 -7.57 -9.42 53.64
C VAL A 102 -7.57 -9.88 52.19
N VAL A 103 -7.31 -11.16 51.96
CA VAL A 103 -7.25 -11.72 50.62
C VAL A 103 -8.62 -12.29 50.24
N ASN A 104 -9.14 -11.91 49.07
CA ASN A 104 -10.33 -12.55 48.52
C ASN A 104 -9.95 -13.87 47.84
N MET A 105 -10.26 -14.98 48.49
CA MET A 105 -9.99 -16.34 47.98
C MET A 105 -10.88 -16.73 46.78
N SER A 106 -11.88 -15.91 46.42
CA SER A 106 -12.86 -16.19 45.35
C SER A 106 -12.42 -15.71 43.96
N LEU A 107 -11.35 -14.90 43.88
CA LEU A 107 -10.79 -14.40 42.62
C LEU A 107 -9.63 -15.30 42.17
N MET A 108 -9.75 -15.91 40.99
CA MET A 108 -8.93 -17.02 40.50
C MET A 108 -7.45 -16.67 40.20
N ASP A 109 -7.05 -15.39 40.27
CA ASP A 109 -5.68 -14.92 40.00
C ASP A 109 -4.91 -14.63 41.31
N ASN A 110 -4.32 -15.66 41.90
CA ASN A 110 -3.65 -15.63 43.21
C ASN A 110 -2.28 -14.91 43.27
N HIS A 111 -2.02 -13.93 42.40
CA HIS A 111 -0.84 -13.06 42.52
C HIS A 111 -0.86 -12.18 43.78
N GLN A 112 -2.06 -11.82 44.25
CA GLN A 112 -2.25 -10.96 45.42
C GLN A 112 -1.96 -11.70 46.74
N TYR A 113 -2.28 -13.00 46.80
CA TYR A 113 -1.94 -13.87 47.93
C TYR A 113 -0.41 -14.03 48.10
N GLN A 114 0.32 -14.20 46.99
CA GLN A 114 1.79 -14.31 47.02
C GLN A 114 2.46 -13.06 47.59
N LEU A 115 1.97 -11.87 47.24
CA LEU A 115 2.48 -10.60 47.80
C LEU A 115 2.19 -10.50 49.30
N ALA A 116 0.97 -10.83 49.71
CA ALA A 116 0.55 -10.80 51.11
C ALA A 116 1.38 -11.80 51.96
N GLN A 117 1.57 -13.03 51.48
CA GLN A 117 2.37 -14.06 52.15
C GLN A 117 3.85 -13.68 52.25
N ALA A 118 4.42 -13.10 51.18
CA ALA A 118 5.81 -12.62 51.20
C ALA A 118 6.01 -11.49 52.23
N MET A 119 5.04 -10.60 52.39
CA MET A 119 5.13 -9.50 53.37
C MET A 119 4.89 -9.96 54.81
N GLU A 120 3.99 -10.92 55.01
CA GLU A 120 3.75 -11.53 56.33
C GLU A 120 4.96 -12.36 56.80
N SER A 121 5.60 -13.12 55.91
CA SER A 121 6.81 -13.90 56.24
C SER A 121 7.97 -13.04 56.76
N ARG A 122 7.97 -11.75 56.40
CA ARG A 122 8.94 -10.74 56.85
C ARG A 122 8.40 -9.83 57.96
N ASN A 123 7.20 -10.12 58.47
CA ASN A 123 6.54 -9.46 59.58
C ASN A 123 6.24 -7.95 59.35
N TYR A 124 6.02 -7.56 58.09
CA TYR A 124 5.63 -6.19 57.72
C TYR A 124 4.11 -5.96 57.77
N VAL A 125 3.32 -7.00 57.49
CA VAL A 125 1.84 -6.95 57.45
C VAL A 125 1.27 -8.20 58.11
N ALA A 126 0.04 -8.14 58.59
CA ALA A 126 -0.71 -9.32 59.01
C ALA A 126 -1.69 -9.74 57.93
N CYS A 127 -1.67 -11.01 57.51
CA CYS A 127 -2.68 -11.54 56.61
C CYS A 127 -3.87 -12.10 57.42
N SER A 128 -5.08 -11.91 56.91
CA SER A 128 -6.28 -12.42 57.56
C SER A 128 -7.30 -12.89 56.54
N ASP A 129 -8.06 -13.92 56.90
CA ASP A 129 -9.32 -14.26 56.23
C ASP A 129 -10.44 -13.36 56.79
N ILE A 130 -11.53 -13.20 56.03
CA ILE A 130 -12.73 -12.48 56.45
C ILE A 130 -13.29 -13.04 57.77
N ASN A 131 -13.17 -14.36 57.99
CA ASN A 131 -13.71 -15.00 59.18
C ASN A 131 -12.87 -14.74 60.44
N ASP A 132 -11.54 -14.63 60.31
CA ASP A 132 -10.58 -14.52 61.41
C ASP A 132 -10.12 -13.06 61.66
N LEU A 133 -10.82 -12.11 61.05
CA LEU A 133 -10.47 -10.69 61.07
C LEU A 133 -10.41 -10.08 62.48
N LEU A 134 -11.31 -10.49 63.38
CA LEU A 134 -11.33 -9.98 64.77
C LEU A 134 -10.10 -10.43 65.56
N ASP A 135 -9.75 -11.71 65.47
CA ASP A 135 -8.58 -12.28 66.16
C ASP A 135 -7.28 -11.65 65.63
N THR A 136 -7.24 -11.36 64.33
CA THR A 136 -6.09 -10.71 63.70
C THR A 136 -5.94 -9.25 64.15
N ILE A 137 -7.05 -8.51 64.31
CA ILE A 137 -7.01 -7.15 64.86
C ILE A 137 -6.47 -7.16 66.30
N GLU A 138 -6.89 -8.14 67.11
CA GLU A 138 -6.38 -8.26 68.48
C GLU A 138 -4.88 -8.61 68.51
N LYS A 139 -4.42 -9.47 67.61
CA LYS A 139 -3.00 -9.84 67.45
C LYS A 139 -2.16 -8.62 67.03
N VAL A 140 -2.58 -7.88 66.00
CA VAL A 140 -1.87 -6.69 65.50
C VAL A 140 -1.82 -5.55 66.52
N LYS A 141 -2.79 -5.49 67.43
CA LYS A 141 -2.74 -4.54 68.56
C LYS A 141 -1.62 -4.87 69.54
N LYS A 142 -1.36 -6.15 69.80
CA LYS A 142 -0.34 -6.65 70.75
C LYS A 142 1.05 -6.82 70.15
N THR A 143 1.15 -6.91 68.83
CA THR A 143 2.43 -7.11 68.11
C THR A 143 2.88 -5.80 67.45
N ASP A 144 4.17 -5.50 67.57
CA ASP A 144 4.81 -4.41 66.83
C ASP A 144 5.35 -4.96 65.51
N LEU A 145 4.82 -4.44 64.39
CA LEU A 145 5.24 -4.81 63.04
C LEU A 145 6.57 -4.13 62.71
N VAL A 146 7.38 -4.78 61.87
CA VAL A 146 8.69 -4.21 61.46
C VAL A 146 8.45 -3.04 60.50
N PRO A 147 9.10 -1.88 60.68
CA PRO A 147 8.99 -0.76 59.74
C PRO A 147 9.50 -1.14 58.35
N PHE A 148 8.75 -0.77 57.31
CA PHE A 148 9.15 -1.05 55.93
C PHE A 148 10.38 -0.21 55.53
N PRO A 149 11.43 -0.80 54.92
CA PRO A 149 12.66 -0.08 54.61
C PRO A 149 12.40 1.09 53.66
N SER A 150 13.05 2.23 53.93
CA SER A 150 12.98 3.41 53.08
C SER A 150 13.51 3.09 51.67
N ALA A 151 12.80 3.57 50.66
CA ALA A 151 13.20 3.39 49.27
C ALA A 151 14.59 4.01 49.06
N LYS A 152 15.53 3.23 48.50
CA LYS A 152 16.86 3.69 48.12
C LYS A 152 16.94 3.75 46.59
N PRO A 153 16.51 4.86 45.95
CA PRO A 153 16.39 4.94 44.49
C PRO A 153 17.72 4.71 43.79
N ALA A 154 18.83 5.12 44.41
CA ALA A 154 20.18 4.92 43.88
C ALA A 154 20.58 3.44 43.79
N ILE A 155 20.14 2.59 44.73
CA ILE A 155 20.41 1.14 44.73
C ILE A 155 19.53 0.42 43.71
N PHE A 156 18.28 0.85 43.56
CA PHE A 156 17.39 0.33 42.52
C PHE A 156 17.87 0.76 41.13
N ALA A 157 18.28 2.01 40.95
CA ALA A 157 18.87 2.49 39.71
C ALA A 157 20.15 1.73 39.35
N THR A 158 21.05 1.50 40.32
CA THR A 158 22.27 0.71 40.06
C THR A 158 22.00 -0.77 39.81
N LEU A 159 21.03 -1.40 40.47
CA LEU A 159 20.64 -2.79 40.17
C LEU A 159 19.92 -2.94 38.82
N VAL A 160 19.12 -1.94 38.44
CA VAL A 160 18.48 -1.90 37.12
C VAL A 160 19.53 -1.60 36.06
N ASP A 161 20.48 -0.70 36.30
CA ASP A 161 21.61 -0.43 35.41
C ASP A 161 22.49 -1.69 35.26
N ASP A 162 22.79 -2.42 36.34
CA ASP A 162 23.54 -3.70 36.31
C ASP A 162 22.79 -4.82 35.55
N GLN A 163 21.46 -4.82 35.59
CA GLN A 163 20.61 -5.73 34.81
C GLN A 163 20.33 -5.23 33.39
N MET A 164 20.56 -3.93 33.11
CA MET A 164 20.30 -3.26 31.84
C MET A 164 21.58 -2.79 31.14
N VAL A 165 22.76 -3.36 31.46
CA VAL A 165 23.99 -3.00 30.76
C VAL A 165 23.94 -3.47 29.30
N ILE A 166 23.51 -2.54 28.44
CA ILE A 166 23.96 -2.39 27.06
C ILE A 166 25.48 -2.21 27.13
N ILE A 167 26.23 -3.27 26.80
CA ILE A 167 27.67 -3.18 26.56
C ILE A 167 27.88 -2.88 25.08
N VAL A 168 28.22 -1.63 24.77
CA VAL A 168 28.92 -1.25 23.54
C VAL A 168 30.40 -1.06 23.90
N TYR A 169 31.23 -2.06 23.55
CA TYR A 169 32.56 -1.97 22.90
C TYR A 169 33.45 -3.19 23.23
N ALA A 170 33.63 -4.04 22.20
CA ALA A 170 34.84 -4.75 21.72
C ALA A 170 35.67 -5.60 22.71
N THR A 171 36.17 -6.83 22.45
CA THR A 171 36.37 -7.74 21.30
C THR A 171 36.96 -9.01 21.96
N LEU A 172 36.65 -10.26 21.61
CA LEU A 172 37.05 -11.02 20.42
C LEU A 172 36.28 -12.34 20.52
N VAL A 173 35.53 -12.75 19.49
CA VAL A 173 35.65 -14.03 18.78
C VAL A 173 34.77 -13.91 17.53
N LEU A 174 35.41 -13.94 16.34
CA LEU A 174 34.85 -14.00 14.99
C LEU A 174 33.98 -12.80 14.55
N THR A 175 34.57 -11.97 13.71
CA THR A 175 34.03 -10.76 13.06
C THR A 175 32.87 -11.06 12.12
N GLN A 176 31.64 -10.74 12.52
CA GLN A 176 30.55 -10.27 11.64
C GLN A 176 29.91 -9.07 12.34
N THR A 177 30.26 -7.86 11.89
CA THR A 177 29.82 -6.59 12.48
C THR A 177 28.41 -6.27 12.01
N THR A 178 27.41 -6.45 12.87
CA THR A 178 26.05 -5.96 12.58
C THR A 178 26.05 -4.43 12.46
N THR A 179 25.54 -3.91 11.36
CA THR A 179 25.47 -2.48 11.05
C THR A 179 24.16 -1.88 11.56
N LEU A 180 24.22 -0.71 12.20
CA LEU A 180 23.02 0.00 12.66
C LEU A 180 22.34 0.71 11.48
N LEU A 181 21.03 0.50 11.33
CA LEU A 181 20.19 1.26 10.40
C LEU A 181 19.56 2.45 11.14
N GLU A 182 19.56 3.61 10.50
CA GLU A 182 18.88 4.81 11.00
C GLU A 182 17.47 4.93 10.42
N ASN A 183 16.54 5.50 11.20
CA ASN A 183 15.15 5.68 10.76
C ASN A 183 15.08 6.67 9.59
N ASN A 184 14.42 6.27 8.49
CA ASN A 184 14.30 7.05 7.26
C ASN A 184 15.62 7.30 6.52
N HIS A 185 16.63 6.44 6.71
CA HIS A 185 17.90 6.51 6.00
C HIS A 185 18.11 5.28 5.10
N ILE A 186 18.64 5.51 3.91
CA ILE A 186 19.02 4.46 2.95
C ILE A 186 20.53 4.25 3.04
N LEU A 187 20.97 3.01 3.22
CA LEU A 187 22.37 2.61 3.18
C LEU A 187 22.65 1.76 1.95
N SER A 188 23.76 2.01 1.27
CA SER A 188 24.25 1.15 0.19
C SER A 188 25.22 0.10 0.73
N GLY A 189 25.12 -1.14 0.25
CA GLY A 189 25.98 -2.26 0.60
C GLY A 189 26.55 -2.97 -0.64
N SER A 190 27.62 -3.74 -0.45
CA SER A 190 28.18 -4.64 -1.47
C SER A 190 28.53 -5.97 -0.84
N ILE A 191 28.03 -7.05 -1.44
CA ILE A 191 28.14 -8.40 -0.91
C ILE A 191 28.70 -9.37 -1.95
N ALA A 192 29.70 -10.13 -1.54
CA ALA A 192 30.31 -11.18 -2.35
C ALA A 192 29.50 -12.48 -2.27
N ALA A 193 29.63 -13.36 -3.27
CA ALA A 193 28.93 -14.64 -3.31
C ALA A 193 29.18 -15.49 -2.06
N GLY A 194 28.12 -16.07 -1.50
CA GLY A 194 28.16 -16.87 -0.28
C GLY A 194 28.37 -16.08 1.02
N SER A 195 28.40 -14.76 0.98
CA SER A 195 28.53 -13.91 2.17
C SER A 195 27.18 -13.45 2.71
N TYR A 196 27.18 -12.96 3.96
CA TYR A 196 26.04 -12.34 4.63
C TYR A 196 26.45 -10.98 5.21
N ASP A 197 25.61 -9.97 4.99
CA ASP A 197 25.68 -8.68 5.70
C ASP A 197 24.55 -8.62 6.72
N TYR A 198 24.85 -8.13 7.92
CA TYR A 198 23.89 -8.08 9.03
C TYR A 198 23.58 -6.65 9.44
N TYR A 199 22.32 -6.39 9.73
CA TYR A 199 21.79 -5.08 10.10
C TYR A 199 20.88 -5.16 11.32
N TYR A 200 20.77 -4.04 12.04
CA TYR A 200 19.91 -3.90 13.21
C TYR A 200 19.21 -2.54 13.19
N PHE A 201 17.93 -2.54 13.56
CA PHE A 201 17.14 -1.33 13.77
C PHE A 201 16.29 -1.46 15.03
N SER A 202 16.17 -0.39 15.80
CA SER A 202 15.22 -0.30 16.90
C SER A 202 14.55 1.06 17.00
N ILE A 203 13.31 1.04 17.48
CA ILE A 203 12.52 2.22 17.78
C ILE A 203 12.90 2.68 19.20
N PRO A 204 13.42 3.91 19.39
CA PRO A 204 13.75 4.40 20.72
C PRO A 204 12.53 4.36 21.64
N ALA A 205 12.71 3.86 22.86
CA ALA A 205 11.67 3.92 23.88
C ALA A 205 11.40 5.38 24.23
N ILE A 206 10.25 5.92 23.81
CA ILE A 206 9.82 7.23 24.25
C ILE A 206 9.34 7.09 25.70
N ASN A 207 10.06 7.71 26.63
CA ASN A 207 9.68 7.83 28.05
C ASN A 207 8.39 8.65 28.20
N GLN A 208 7.24 8.06 27.85
CA GLN A 208 5.93 8.62 28.17
C GLN A 208 5.18 7.69 29.11
N VAL A 209 5.24 8.08 30.37
CA VAL A 209 4.43 7.55 31.45
C VAL A 209 2.96 7.79 31.09
N PHE A 210 2.14 6.73 31.11
CA PHE A 210 0.67 6.77 30.99
C PHE A 210 0.01 6.89 29.60
N ASN A 211 0.34 6.01 28.64
CA ASN A 211 -0.66 5.48 27.69
C ASN A 211 -0.14 4.22 26.99
N LYS A 212 -0.97 3.17 26.90
CA LYS A 212 -0.68 1.94 26.15
C LYS A 212 -0.72 2.26 24.65
N ARG A 213 0.35 2.84 24.10
CA ARG A 213 0.44 3.15 22.66
C ARG A 213 0.86 1.92 21.86
N ALA A 214 0.22 1.74 20.71
CA ALA A 214 0.63 0.79 19.68
C ALA A 214 2.05 1.12 19.22
N ILE A 215 2.90 0.09 19.09
CA ILE A 215 4.25 0.23 18.53
C ILE A 215 4.07 0.52 17.03
N PRO A 216 4.73 1.56 16.47
CA PRO A 216 4.59 1.85 15.05
C PRO A 216 5.13 0.69 14.21
N ASN A 217 4.56 0.50 13.04
CA ASN A 217 5.04 -0.51 12.11
C ASN A 217 6.46 -0.16 11.64
N ILE A 218 7.29 -1.17 11.46
CA ILE A 218 8.62 -1.05 10.88
C ILE A 218 8.49 -1.47 9.42
N PHE A 219 8.83 -0.56 8.51
CA PHE A 219 8.90 -0.80 7.07
C PHE A 219 10.36 -1.04 6.70
N LEU A 220 10.65 -2.21 6.15
CA LEU A 220 11.94 -2.59 5.60
C LEU A 220 11.82 -2.68 4.07
N SER A 221 12.83 -2.16 3.38
CA SER A 221 12.95 -2.32 1.93
C SER A 221 14.40 -2.47 1.52
N ILE A 222 14.67 -3.41 0.62
CA ILE A 222 16.00 -3.72 0.10
C ILE A 222 15.89 -3.80 -1.42
N THR A 223 16.71 -3.06 -2.14
CA THR A 223 16.70 -3.03 -3.62
C THR A 223 18.08 -3.34 -4.16
N THR A 224 18.18 -4.22 -5.16
CA THR A 224 19.44 -4.64 -5.78
C THR A 224 19.86 -3.66 -6.86
N CYS A 225 21.06 -3.09 -6.80
CA CYS A 225 21.54 -2.11 -7.77
C CYS A 225 22.39 -2.74 -8.89
N THR A 226 23.23 -3.72 -8.57
CA THR A 226 24.02 -4.48 -9.55
C THR A 226 24.04 -5.96 -9.20
N GLN A 227 24.26 -6.80 -10.22
CA GLN A 227 24.45 -8.25 -10.07
C GLN A 227 25.84 -8.67 -10.57
N PRO A 228 26.36 -9.82 -10.10
CA PRO A 228 27.58 -10.42 -10.65
C PRO A 228 27.42 -10.81 -12.12
N ILE A 229 28.53 -10.80 -12.85
CA ILE A 229 28.59 -11.14 -14.26
C ILE A 229 28.83 -12.65 -14.39
N PRO A 230 27.90 -13.41 -15.01
CA PRO A 230 28.08 -14.83 -15.25
C PRO A 230 29.05 -15.10 -16.41
N PRO A 231 29.55 -16.35 -16.55
CA PRO A 231 30.26 -16.75 -17.76
C PRO A 231 29.32 -16.69 -18.98
N SER A 232 29.87 -16.42 -20.17
CA SER A 232 29.11 -16.25 -21.43
C SER A 232 28.27 -17.47 -21.83
N THR A 233 28.51 -18.64 -21.23
CA THR A 233 27.74 -19.87 -21.45
C THR A 233 26.48 -19.97 -20.59
N PHE A 234 26.35 -19.15 -19.55
CA PHE A 234 25.18 -19.14 -18.66
C PHE A 234 24.02 -18.40 -19.34
N LYS A 235 22.85 -19.04 -19.37
CA LYS A 235 21.64 -18.51 -20.03
C LYS A 235 20.43 -18.42 -19.11
N ASP A 236 20.56 -18.86 -17.86
CA ASP A 236 19.48 -18.82 -16.89
C ASP A 236 19.43 -17.46 -16.18
N ALA A 237 18.38 -17.23 -15.39
CA ALA A 237 18.23 -16.01 -14.60
C ALA A 237 19.30 -15.94 -13.49
N ILE A 238 19.83 -14.73 -13.27
CA ILE A 238 20.84 -14.52 -12.22
C ILE A 238 20.17 -14.61 -10.84
N PRO A 239 20.66 -15.45 -9.91
CA PRO A 239 20.10 -15.55 -8.58
C PRO A 239 20.08 -14.21 -7.82
N SER A 240 18.95 -13.89 -7.19
CA SER A 240 18.83 -12.76 -6.26
C SER A 240 19.43 -13.11 -4.89
N PHE A 241 19.76 -12.09 -4.09
CA PHE A 241 20.05 -12.32 -2.67
C PHE A 241 18.77 -12.70 -1.91
N ASN A 242 18.94 -13.34 -0.75
CA ASN A 242 17.87 -13.65 0.19
C ASN A 242 17.94 -12.70 1.37
N ALA A 243 16.79 -12.24 1.86
CA ALA A 243 16.70 -11.49 3.10
C ALA A 243 16.06 -12.35 4.20
N TYR A 244 16.68 -12.35 5.38
CA TYR A 244 16.20 -13.04 6.57
C TYR A 244 16.05 -12.04 7.71
N ILE A 245 14.96 -12.14 8.46
CA ILE A 245 14.69 -11.23 9.58
C ILE A 245 14.51 -11.99 10.90
N SER A 246 14.81 -11.32 12.01
CA SER A 246 14.53 -11.78 13.35
C SER A 246 14.02 -10.63 14.20
N LEU A 247 12.96 -10.90 14.98
CA LEU A 247 12.35 -9.94 15.91
C LEU A 247 12.77 -10.20 17.37
N SER A 248 13.78 -11.06 17.58
CA SER A 248 14.28 -11.42 18.91
C SER A 248 15.77 -11.15 19.03
N LYS A 249 16.18 -10.53 20.15
CA LYS A 249 17.59 -10.35 20.52
C LYS A 249 18.37 -11.66 20.61
N SER A 250 17.69 -12.78 20.90
CA SER A 250 18.33 -14.09 20.98
C SER A 250 18.83 -14.59 19.62
N ASN A 251 18.33 -14.02 18.53
CA ASN A 251 18.79 -14.32 17.18
C ASN A 251 19.18 -13.01 16.46
N ALA A 252 20.36 -12.51 16.79
CA ALA A 252 20.95 -11.31 16.21
C ALA A 252 21.56 -11.55 14.81
N LEU A 253 21.74 -12.80 14.41
CA LEU A 253 22.29 -13.21 13.11
C LEU A 253 21.29 -14.15 12.41
N PRO A 254 20.16 -13.61 11.91
CA PRO A 254 19.20 -14.42 11.17
C PRO A 254 19.83 -14.94 9.87
N GLY A 255 19.37 -16.10 9.44
CA GLY A 255 19.84 -16.79 8.25
C GLY A 255 18.81 -17.85 7.81
N PRO A 256 19.17 -18.73 6.87
CA PRO A 256 18.23 -19.70 6.29
C PRO A 256 17.59 -20.65 7.31
N ASP A 257 18.33 -21.05 8.35
CA ASP A 257 17.86 -22.06 9.31
C ASP A 257 17.18 -21.48 10.56
N ASN A 258 17.43 -20.20 10.87
CA ASN A 258 17.06 -19.57 12.14
C ASN A 258 16.30 -18.24 11.97
N GLY A 259 16.21 -17.69 10.76
CA GLY A 259 15.52 -16.44 10.44
C GLY A 259 14.20 -16.64 9.71
N ILE A 260 13.35 -15.62 9.74
CA ILE A 260 12.13 -15.56 8.92
C ILE A 260 12.54 -15.08 7.53
N SER A 261 12.32 -15.90 6.50
CA SER A 261 12.60 -15.49 5.12
C SER A 261 11.60 -14.44 4.63
N VAL A 262 12.10 -13.38 3.99
CA VAL A 262 11.28 -12.34 3.37
C VAL A 262 11.04 -12.72 1.91
N ASN A 263 9.89 -13.35 1.62
CA ASN A 263 9.57 -13.92 0.31
C ASN A 263 8.91 -12.93 -0.68
N ASP A 264 8.71 -11.66 -0.31
CA ASP A 264 8.11 -10.63 -1.18
C ASP A 264 9.15 -9.94 -2.08
N ALA A 265 9.95 -10.74 -2.79
CA ALA A 265 10.93 -10.25 -3.76
C ALA A 265 10.27 -10.08 -5.15
N ILE A 266 9.91 -8.85 -5.51
CA ILE A 266 9.55 -8.49 -6.89
C ILE A 266 10.85 -8.10 -7.59
N HIS A 267 11.27 -8.82 -8.63
CA HIS A 267 12.47 -8.56 -9.48
C HIS A 267 13.34 -7.35 -9.07
N GLY A 268 14.23 -7.57 -8.09
CA GLY A 268 15.20 -6.58 -7.64
C GLY A 268 14.79 -5.74 -6.44
N LEU A 269 13.58 -5.94 -5.89
CA LEU A 269 13.06 -5.26 -4.70
C LEU A 269 12.47 -6.28 -3.72
N THR A 270 12.88 -6.20 -2.46
CA THR A 270 12.32 -6.95 -1.33
C THR A 270 11.74 -5.98 -0.33
N THR A 271 10.50 -6.19 0.10
CA THR A 271 9.85 -5.34 1.12
C THR A 271 9.27 -6.17 2.26
N TRP A 272 9.21 -5.59 3.45
CA TRP A 272 8.59 -6.21 4.62
C TRP A 272 8.01 -5.14 5.54
N THR A 273 6.87 -5.44 6.17
CA THR A 273 6.21 -4.54 7.13
C THR A 273 5.89 -5.30 8.41
N SER A 274 6.24 -4.74 9.57
CA SER A 274 5.90 -5.33 10.86
C SER A 274 4.41 -5.19 11.19
N ASN A 275 3.93 -6.05 12.08
CA ASN A 275 2.56 -6.03 12.60
C ASN A 275 2.39 -5.15 13.85
N GLY A 276 3.37 -4.28 14.15
CA GLY A 276 3.34 -3.42 15.34
C GLY A 276 3.49 -4.16 16.68
N ALA A 277 4.05 -5.39 16.68
CA ALA A 277 4.31 -6.17 17.89
C ALA A 277 5.75 -6.05 18.44
N SER A 278 6.70 -5.62 17.59
CA SER A 278 8.12 -5.57 17.92
C SER A 278 8.70 -4.18 17.67
N SER A 279 9.48 -3.69 18.62
CA SER A 279 10.18 -2.40 18.53
C SER A 279 11.58 -2.50 17.92
N GLU A 280 12.00 -3.70 17.49
CA GLU A 280 13.32 -3.95 16.95
C GLU A 280 13.29 -5.03 15.87
N ILE A 281 14.29 -5.00 14.99
CA ILE A 281 14.47 -5.95 13.91
C ILE A 281 15.96 -6.17 13.65
N TRP A 282 16.33 -7.43 13.48
CA TRP A 282 17.63 -7.88 12.95
C TRP A 282 17.40 -8.37 11.54
N VAL A 283 18.25 -7.96 10.59
CA VAL A 283 18.13 -8.29 9.17
C VAL A 283 19.45 -8.87 8.70
N ALA A 284 19.41 -9.95 7.93
CA ALA A 284 20.55 -10.45 7.19
C ALA A 284 20.25 -10.43 5.70
N VAL A 285 21.17 -9.88 4.92
CA VAL A 285 21.16 -9.92 3.46
C VAL A 285 22.20 -10.96 3.06
N GLY A 286 21.76 -12.08 2.50
CA GLY A 286 22.61 -13.22 2.14
C GLY A 286 22.70 -13.39 0.63
N ALA A 287 23.92 -13.36 0.09
CA ALA A 287 24.16 -13.65 -1.32
C ALA A 287 24.32 -15.17 -1.54
N PRO A 288 23.69 -15.75 -2.57
CA PRO A 288 23.85 -17.17 -2.86
C PRO A 288 25.31 -17.50 -3.22
N SER A 289 25.73 -18.72 -2.93
CA SER A 289 27.03 -19.22 -3.37
C SER A 289 27.04 -19.42 -4.88
N LEU A 290 27.99 -18.78 -5.56
CA LEU A 290 28.17 -18.91 -7.01
C LEU A 290 29.45 -19.68 -7.34
N PRO A 291 29.51 -20.35 -8.50
CA PRO A 291 30.76 -20.93 -9.01
C PRO A 291 31.84 -19.87 -9.22
N ASN A 292 33.12 -20.27 -9.09
CA ASN A 292 34.30 -19.40 -9.26
C ASN A 292 34.44 -18.78 -10.66
N THR A 293 33.59 -19.13 -11.61
CA THR A 293 33.56 -18.58 -12.98
C THR A 293 32.81 -17.24 -13.07
N TRP A 294 32.07 -16.85 -12.02
CA TRP A 294 31.36 -15.59 -11.94
C TRP A 294 32.27 -14.48 -11.41
N THR A 295 32.06 -13.24 -11.84
CA THR A 295 32.87 -12.10 -11.42
C THR A 295 32.01 -10.94 -10.92
N GLY A 296 32.51 -10.16 -9.96
CA GLY A 296 31.79 -9.04 -9.37
C GLY A 296 30.92 -9.42 -8.17
N ASN A 297 30.32 -8.39 -7.58
CA ASN A 297 29.52 -8.47 -6.35
C ASN A 297 28.10 -8.01 -6.63
N TRP A 298 27.16 -8.40 -5.78
CA TRP A 298 25.90 -7.68 -5.71
C TRP A 298 26.14 -6.35 -4.99
N THR A 299 25.49 -5.30 -5.47
CA THR A 299 25.32 -4.07 -4.71
C THR A 299 23.84 -3.86 -4.47
N TYR A 300 23.49 -3.24 -3.35
CA TYR A 300 22.10 -3.04 -2.96
C TYR A 300 21.96 -1.80 -2.09
N GLU A 301 20.74 -1.30 -1.99
CA GLU A 301 20.33 -0.28 -1.04
C GLU A 301 19.33 -0.89 -0.04
N ILE A 302 19.54 -0.66 1.25
CA ILE A 302 18.66 -1.10 2.33
C ILE A 302 18.19 0.11 3.12
N GLY A 303 16.91 0.14 3.45
CA GLY A 303 16.30 1.23 4.19
C GLY A 303 15.23 0.75 5.16
N VAL A 304 15.20 1.36 6.34
CA VAL A 304 14.18 1.11 7.36
C VAL A 304 13.50 2.42 7.79
N SER A 305 12.19 2.37 8.00
CA SER A 305 11.38 3.51 8.40
C SER A 305 10.24 3.08 9.32
N THR A 306 9.78 4.01 10.16
CA THR A 306 8.56 3.88 10.97
C THR A 306 7.33 4.53 10.32
N ASN A 307 7.52 5.21 9.19
CA ASN A 307 6.49 5.99 8.52
C ASN A 307 6.05 5.37 7.19
N GLN A 308 6.98 4.92 6.35
CA GLN A 308 6.70 4.41 5.01
C GLN A 308 7.84 3.55 4.43
N ILE A 309 7.54 2.73 3.42
CA ILE A 309 8.58 2.03 2.64
C ILE A 309 9.51 3.04 1.95
N LEU A 310 10.84 2.81 2.03
CA LEU A 310 11.84 3.75 1.47
C LEU A 310 12.15 3.53 -0.02
N HIS A 311 11.84 2.34 -0.55
CA HIS A 311 11.88 2.04 -1.99
C HIS A 311 10.46 1.70 -2.50
N PRO A 312 9.52 2.67 -2.55
CA PRO A 312 8.13 2.40 -2.88
C PRO A 312 7.92 2.13 -4.38
N ILE A 313 7.12 1.12 -4.71
CA ILE A 313 6.59 0.95 -6.07
C ILE A 313 5.29 1.75 -6.19
N ILE A 314 5.20 2.57 -7.23
CA ILE A 314 3.99 3.30 -7.57
C ILE A 314 3.05 2.34 -8.30
N ILE A 315 2.03 1.90 -7.59
CA ILE A 315 0.99 1.01 -8.11
C ILE A 315 -0.34 1.75 -8.25
N ASN A 316 -1.18 1.30 -9.18
CA ASN A 316 -2.52 1.84 -9.36
C ASN A 316 -3.47 1.26 -8.29
N ALA A 317 -3.85 2.07 -7.30
CA ALA A 317 -4.61 1.62 -6.12
C ALA A 317 -6.14 1.45 -6.34
N ASN A 318 -6.71 1.84 -7.49
CA ASN A 318 -8.16 1.86 -7.73
C ASN A 318 -8.64 1.16 -9.03
N ARG A 319 -9.74 0.41 -8.90
CA ARG A 319 -10.68 -0.28 -9.85
C ARG A 319 -10.21 -0.93 -11.17
N TYR A 320 -8.94 -0.89 -11.54
CA TYR A 320 -8.39 -1.64 -12.68
C TYR A 320 -7.03 -2.18 -12.28
N LYS A 321 -7.01 -3.33 -11.58
CA LYS A 321 -5.76 -3.95 -11.08
C LYS A 321 -4.71 -4.17 -12.18
N ASP A 322 -5.14 -4.16 -13.44
CA ASP A 322 -4.31 -4.47 -14.60
C ASP A 322 -3.88 -3.23 -15.41
N GLU A 323 -4.33 -2.01 -15.08
CA GLU A 323 -3.89 -0.80 -15.80
C GLU A 323 -2.62 -0.20 -15.17
N PRO A 324 -1.53 -0.04 -15.95
CA PRO A 324 -0.29 0.54 -15.47
C PRO A 324 -0.48 2.02 -15.12
N PHE A 325 0.27 2.51 -14.13
CA PHE A 325 0.16 3.90 -13.65
C PHE A 325 0.59 4.94 -14.69
N MET A 326 1.48 4.54 -15.61
CA MET A 326 1.86 5.28 -16.80
C MET A 326 1.51 4.41 -18.00
N ILE A 327 1.08 5.04 -19.09
CA ILE A 327 0.80 4.35 -20.36
C ILE A 327 1.71 4.90 -21.45
N LEU A 328 2.11 4.05 -22.38
CA LEU A 328 2.72 4.45 -23.64
C LEU A 328 1.58 4.83 -24.61
N ASP A 329 1.56 6.08 -25.05
CA ASP A 329 0.62 6.53 -26.08
C ASP A 329 1.08 6.03 -27.46
N ASP A 330 2.31 6.39 -27.89
CA ASP A 330 2.97 5.85 -29.09
C ASP A 330 4.46 6.24 -29.16
N THR A 331 5.18 5.68 -30.15
CA THR A 331 6.58 5.99 -30.49
C THR A 331 6.71 6.56 -31.90
N ASP A 332 7.80 7.26 -32.21
CA ASP A 332 8.30 7.42 -33.59
C ASP A 332 9.77 6.92 -33.65
N ARG A 333 10.55 7.30 -34.67
CA ARG A 333 11.96 6.92 -34.78
C ARG A 333 12.86 7.44 -33.67
N THR A 334 12.53 8.57 -33.06
CA THR A 334 13.41 9.30 -32.14
C THR A 334 12.73 9.77 -30.88
N ASN A 335 11.42 9.52 -30.75
CA ASN A 335 10.59 10.01 -29.67
C ASN A 335 9.63 8.93 -29.15
N ALA A 336 9.21 9.09 -27.90
CA ALA A 336 8.15 8.32 -27.29
C ALA A 336 7.26 9.24 -26.44
N LEU A 337 5.95 9.04 -26.52
CA LEU A 337 4.98 9.82 -25.79
C LEU A 337 4.31 8.94 -24.73
N PHE A 338 4.33 9.42 -23.48
CA PHE A 338 3.70 8.76 -22.35
C PHE A 338 2.68 9.65 -21.68
N SER A 339 1.71 9.04 -20.99
CA SER A 339 0.82 9.77 -20.08
C SER A 339 0.65 9.06 -18.74
N SER A 340 0.57 9.84 -17.66
CA SER A 340 0.35 9.32 -16.30
C SER A 340 -1.13 9.06 -16.04
N ASN A 341 -1.41 8.38 -14.93
CA ASN A 341 -2.72 8.37 -14.31
C ASN A 341 -3.23 9.78 -13.98
N PRO A 342 -4.57 9.98 -13.95
CA PRO A 342 -5.14 11.27 -13.68
C PRO A 342 -4.91 11.65 -12.22
N PHE A 343 -4.68 12.95 -11.98
CA PHE A 343 -4.52 13.51 -10.64
C PHE A 343 -5.53 14.62 -10.39
N GLN A 344 -5.77 14.91 -9.11
CA GLN A 344 -6.61 16.03 -8.66
C GLN A 344 -5.76 17.01 -7.85
N GLY A 345 -5.93 18.31 -8.11
CA GLY A 345 -5.18 19.35 -7.43
C GLY A 345 -3.83 19.64 -8.08
N ALA A 346 -2.80 19.87 -7.27
CA ALA A 346 -1.47 20.21 -7.76
C ALA A 346 -0.82 19.02 -8.50
N PRO A 347 -0.09 19.26 -9.60
CA PRO A 347 0.58 18.19 -10.33
C PRO A 347 1.65 17.52 -9.45
N PRO A 348 1.70 16.18 -9.40
CA PRO A 348 2.71 15.48 -8.60
C PRO A 348 4.09 15.66 -9.21
N ASN A 349 5.13 15.85 -8.40
CA ASN A 349 6.50 15.93 -8.91
C ASN A 349 6.92 14.57 -9.49
N SER A 350 6.85 14.45 -10.81
CA SER A 350 7.15 13.22 -11.55
C SER A 350 7.89 13.50 -12.84
N THR A 351 8.70 12.53 -13.24
CA THR A 351 9.48 12.50 -14.49
C THR A 351 9.57 11.08 -15.00
N VAL A 352 9.98 10.91 -16.26
CA VAL A 352 10.26 9.60 -16.85
C VAL A 352 11.76 9.33 -16.82
N LEU A 353 12.13 8.10 -16.49
CA LEU A 353 13.48 7.55 -16.61
C LEU A 353 13.51 6.52 -17.73
N ILE A 354 14.47 6.65 -18.65
CA ILE A 354 14.64 5.75 -19.79
C ILE A 354 15.91 4.94 -19.61
N THR A 355 15.78 3.61 -19.67
CA THR A 355 16.91 2.70 -19.47
C THR A 355 17.16 1.85 -20.71
N THR A 356 18.40 1.39 -20.85
CA THR A 356 18.81 0.42 -21.86
C THR A 356 19.54 -0.76 -21.21
N ASN A 357 19.30 -1.97 -21.70
CA ASN A 357 19.97 -3.19 -21.24
C ASN A 357 19.89 -3.44 -19.72
N LEU A 358 18.79 -3.03 -19.07
CA LEU A 358 18.55 -3.36 -17.66
C LEU A 358 18.18 -4.86 -17.56
N PRO A 359 18.85 -5.64 -16.70
CA PRO A 359 18.47 -7.03 -16.46
C PRO A 359 17.02 -7.16 -15.95
N SER A 360 16.28 -8.14 -16.46
CA SER A 360 14.87 -8.38 -16.11
C SER A 360 14.68 -8.61 -14.59
N GLU A 361 15.70 -9.19 -13.97
CA GLU A 361 15.80 -9.51 -12.55
C GLU A 361 15.91 -8.26 -11.66
N LEU A 362 16.25 -7.11 -12.25
CA LEU A 362 16.39 -5.81 -11.58
C LEU A 362 15.31 -4.82 -12.00
N SER A 363 14.27 -5.29 -12.70
CA SER A 363 13.24 -4.46 -13.32
C SER A 363 12.47 -3.55 -12.36
N HIS A 364 12.44 -3.84 -11.05
CA HIS A 364 11.76 -3.03 -10.04
C HIS A 364 12.71 -2.31 -9.08
N SER A 365 13.99 -2.19 -9.46
CA SER A 365 15.01 -1.50 -8.66
C SER A 365 15.30 -0.10 -9.20
N LEU A 366 14.97 0.92 -8.41
CA LEU A 366 15.24 2.32 -8.77
C LEU A 366 16.75 2.60 -8.89
N CYS A 367 17.58 2.03 -8.01
CA CYS A 367 19.02 2.25 -8.09
C CYS A 367 19.64 1.56 -9.31
N ALA A 368 19.17 0.36 -9.67
CA ALA A 368 19.60 -0.31 -10.90
C ALA A 368 19.16 0.48 -12.14
N ALA A 369 17.90 0.95 -12.16
CA ALA A 369 17.39 1.76 -13.26
C ALA A 369 18.23 3.04 -13.45
N LYS A 370 18.63 3.72 -12.38
CA LYS A 370 19.52 4.89 -12.44
C LYS A 370 20.91 4.58 -12.98
N LEU A 371 21.47 3.40 -12.69
CA LEU A 371 22.76 2.97 -13.24
C LEU A 371 22.70 2.65 -14.73
N HIS A 372 21.51 2.29 -15.23
CA HIS A 372 21.23 1.98 -16.63
C HIS A 372 20.52 3.11 -17.37
N ASP A 373 20.47 4.31 -16.79
CA ASP A 373 19.85 5.50 -17.38
C ASP A 373 20.55 5.89 -18.68
N LEU A 374 19.77 6.23 -19.70
CA LEU A 374 20.28 6.63 -20.99
C LEU A 374 20.84 8.06 -20.91
N PRO A 375 22.10 8.33 -21.29
CA PRO A 375 22.71 9.64 -21.02
C PRO A 375 22.22 10.79 -21.92
N THR A 376 21.51 10.52 -23.02
CA THR A 376 21.31 11.49 -24.11
C THR A 376 19.86 11.87 -24.42
N TYR A 377 18.87 11.34 -23.70
CA TYR A 377 17.47 11.70 -23.93
C TYR A 377 17.07 12.99 -23.23
N SER A 378 15.98 13.60 -23.70
CA SER A 378 15.33 14.71 -23.03
C SER A 378 13.86 14.36 -22.76
N VAL A 379 13.32 14.90 -21.67
CA VAL A 379 11.91 14.74 -21.30
C VAL A 379 11.27 16.11 -21.22
N ASN A 380 10.29 16.38 -22.09
CA ASN A 380 9.43 17.54 -21.99
C ASN A 380 8.11 17.11 -21.32
N THR A 381 7.79 17.74 -20.18
CA THR A 381 6.60 17.42 -19.39
C THR A 381 5.55 18.50 -19.56
N SER A 382 4.35 18.11 -19.99
CA SER A 382 3.18 18.98 -20.07
C SER A 382 1.98 18.35 -19.34
N ILE A 383 0.88 19.09 -19.24
CA ILE A 383 -0.38 18.59 -18.68
C ILE A 383 -1.38 18.45 -19.81
N THR A 384 -2.03 17.28 -19.89
CA THR A 384 -3.11 17.00 -20.84
C THR A 384 -4.38 16.59 -20.08
N THR A 385 -5.53 16.68 -20.75
CA THR A 385 -6.81 16.13 -20.25
C THR A 385 -7.29 14.95 -21.09
N ARG A 386 -6.44 14.42 -21.98
CA ARG A 386 -6.75 13.26 -22.83
C ARG A 386 -7.16 12.04 -21.99
N GLY A 387 -8.13 11.29 -22.51
CA GLY A 387 -8.68 10.08 -21.91
C GLY A 387 -10.14 10.20 -21.49
N PRO A 388 -10.75 9.10 -21.03
CA PRO A 388 -12.20 8.98 -20.89
C PRO A 388 -12.80 9.84 -19.75
N LEU A 389 -11.97 10.27 -18.79
CA LEU A 389 -12.42 11.05 -17.64
C LEU A 389 -12.23 12.56 -17.80
N ASN A 390 -11.55 13.02 -18.87
CA ASN A 390 -11.17 14.42 -19.05
C ASN A 390 -10.50 15.06 -17.83
N LEU A 391 -9.75 14.26 -17.05
CA LEU A 391 -9.03 14.71 -15.86
C LEU A 391 -7.57 15.03 -16.21
N PRO A 392 -6.93 15.99 -15.52
CA PRO A 392 -5.54 16.32 -15.72
C PRO A 392 -4.61 15.12 -15.53
N ARG A 393 -3.69 14.94 -16.47
CA ARG A 393 -2.64 13.92 -16.51
C ARG A 393 -1.32 14.57 -16.89
N HIS A 394 -0.21 14.01 -16.45
CA HIS A 394 1.08 14.37 -17.02
C HIS A 394 1.22 13.72 -18.39
N GLN A 395 1.85 14.45 -19.29
CA GLN A 395 2.25 14.00 -20.60
C GLN A 395 3.75 14.19 -20.73
N PHE A 396 4.46 13.14 -21.09
CA PHE A 396 5.91 13.13 -21.18
C PHE A 396 6.33 12.84 -22.62
N MET A 397 6.84 13.86 -23.30
CA MET A 397 7.48 13.70 -24.60
C MET A 397 8.97 13.43 -24.38
N VAL A 398 9.37 12.18 -24.65
CA VAL A 398 10.76 11.74 -24.59
C VAL A 398 11.36 11.89 -25.98
N SER A 399 12.50 12.57 -26.11
CA SER A 399 13.18 12.84 -27.39
C SER A 399 14.66 12.44 -27.35
N ASN A 400 15.31 12.47 -28.51
CA ASN A 400 16.70 12.04 -28.73
C ASN A 400 16.94 10.53 -28.47
N LEU A 401 15.94 9.71 -28.78
CA LEU A 401 16.09 8.26 -28.81
C LEU A 401 16.70 7.82 -30.14
N THR A 402 17.34 6.65 -30.14
CA THR A 402 17.88 6.02 -31.34
C THR A 402 16.76 5.23 -32.02
N GLN A 403 16.70 5.27 -33.36
CA GLN A 403 15.77 4.46 -34.14
C GLN A 403 15.99 2.96 -33.95
N ASP A 404 14.96 2.15 -34.22
CA ASP A 404 15.03 0.69 -34.16
C ASP A 404 15.70 0.15 -32.88
N THR A 405 15.35 0.75 -31.74
CA THR A 405 15.98 0.44 -30.45
C THR A 405 14.93 0.16 -29.40
N VAL A 406 15.15 -0.89 -28.61
CA VAL A 406 14.30 -1.30 -27.48
C VAL A 406 14.76 -0.60 -26.20
N TYR A 407 13.81 -0.02 -25.48
CA TYR A 407 14.02 0.70 -24.23
C TYR A 407 13.05 0.23 -23.14
N SER A 408 13.35 0.59 -21.90
CA SER A 408 12.39 0.48 -20.79
C SER A 408 12.18 1.83 -20.14
N ALA A 409 10.92 2.27 -20.07
CA ALA A 409 10.51 3.52 -19.43
C ALA A 409 9.94 3.28 -18.03
N TYR A 410 10.28 4.17 -17.12
CA TYR A 410 9.77 4.19 -15.76
C TYR A 410 9.22 5.56 -15.41
N LEU A 411 8.09 5.62 -14.73
CA LEU A 411 7.68 6.85 -14.07
C LEU A 411 8.32 6.89 -12.68
N ILE A 412 8.99 8.00 -12.41
CA ILE A 412 9.54 8.34 -11.11
C ILE A 412 8.69 9.45 -10.51
N GLN A 413 8.23 9.29 -9.26
CA GLN A 413 7.42 10.30 -8.58
C GLN A 413 7.77 10.36 -7.09
N SER A 414 7.63 11.56 -6.50
CA SER A 414 7.68 11.70 -5.04
C SER A 414 6.52 10.96 -4.35
N VAL A 415 6.84 10.11 -3.38
CA VAL A 415 5.90 9.37 -2.51
C VAL A 415 6.30 9.68 -1.06
N GLY A 416 5.54 10.58 -0.42
CA GLY A 416 5.89 11.09 0.91
C GLY A 416 7.22 11.84 0.88
N SER A 417 8.21 11.35 1.63
CA SER A 417 9.58 11.88 1.67
C SER A 417 10.58 11.13 0.77
N THR A 418 10.10 10.19 -0.04
CA THR A 418 10.95 9.29 -0.85
C THR A 418 10.55 9.34 -2.31
N ILE A 419 11.34 8.71 -3.17
CA ILE A 419 11.08 8.63 -4.59
C ILE A 419 10.63 7.20 -4.92
N GLY A 420 9.47 7.07 -5.55
CA GLY A 420 8.95 5.80 -6.05
C GLY A 420 9.16 5.62 -7.54
N LEU A 421 9.03 4.37 -7.98
CA LEU A 421 9.19 3.91 -9.37
C LEU A 421 7.97 3.08 -9.77
N THR A 422 7.49 3.17 -11.01
CA THR A 422 6.48 2.23 -11.55
C THR A 422 7.11 0.91 -12.01
N ALA A 423 6.28 -0.07 -12.37
CA ALA A 423 6.73 -1.16 -13.24
C ALA A 423 7.26 -0.59 -14.58
N PRO A 424 8.22 -1.28 -15.24
CA PRO A 424 8.73 -0.84 -16.54
C PRO A 424 7.68 -0.97 -17.63
N ILE A 425 7.70 -0.02 -18.56
CA ILE A 425 7.05 -0.17 -19.88
C ILE A 425 8.15 -0.43 -20.89
N HIS A 426 8.15 -1.60 -21.50
CA HIS A 426 9.03 -1.93 -22.61
C HIS A 426 8.46 -1.33 -23.90
N PHE A 427 9.29 -0.63 -24.67
CA PHE A 427 8.87 -0.01 -25.93
C PHE A 427 10.02 0.03 -26.93
N SER A 428 9.66 0.15 -28.21
CA SER A 428 10.63 0.24 -29.31
C SER A 428 10.36 1.50 -30.14
N THR A 429 11.43 2.19 -30.50
CA THR A 429 11.35 3.25 -31.52
C THR A 429 11.16 2.65 -32.90
N LYS A 430 10.46 3.39 -33.76
CA LYS A 430 10.14 2.94 -35.12
C LYS A 430 11.38 2.93 -36.02
N ILE A 431 11.35 2.10 -37.05
CA ILE A 431 12.41 1.98 -38.07
C ILE A 431 12.21 3.06 -39.13
N ASP A 432 10.99 3.17 -39.65
CA ASP A 432 10.69 3.94 -40.85
C ASP A 432 10.39 5.42 -40.57
N ALA A 433 10.81 6.28 -41.50
CA ALA A 433 10.61 7.74 -41.43
C ALA A 433 9.18 8.18 -41.77
N ASN A 434 8.28 7.22 -41.97
CA ASN A 434 6.93 7.48 -42.43
C ASN A 434 5.98 7.77 -41.26
N CYS A 435 6.32 7.44 -40.03
CA CYS A 435 5.43 7.57 -38.87
C CYS A 435 5.95 8.63 -37.88
N ARG A 436 5.22 9.74 -37.70
CA ARG A 436 5.59 10.85 -36.82
C ARG A 436 4.54 11.08 -35.73
N ILE A 437 4.95 11.17 -34.46
CA ILE A 437 4.02 11.43 -33.35
C ILE A 437 3.43 12.83 -33.48
N ILE A 438 2.09 12.92 -33.42
CA ILE A 438 1.35 14.17 -33.20
C ILE A 438 0.47 14.06 -31.95
N TYR A 439 0.21 15.19 -31.29
CA TYR A 439 -0.54 15.26 -30.03
C TYR A 439 -1.02 16.70 -29.76
N ASP A 440 -1.90 16.88 -28.77
CA ASP A 440 -2.49 18.16 -28.35
C ASP A 440 -3.23 18.92 -29.48
N LEU A 441 -3.93 18.17 -30.33
CA LEU A 441 -4.79 18.71 -31.40
C LEU A 441 -6.02 19.43 -30.79
N PRO A 442 -6.33 20.69 -31.18
CA PRO A 442 -7.48 21.44 -30.66
C PRO A 442 -8.83 20.75 -30.88
N PHE A 443 -9.12 20.27 -32.09
CA PHE A 443 -10.34 19.57 -32.41
C PHE A 443 -10.22 18.10 -32.01
N CYS A 444 -9.38 17.29 -32.64
CA CYS A 444 -9.19 15.87 -32.34
C CYS A 444 -8.35 15.63 -31.07
N ASN A 445 -8.78 16.20 -29.94
CA ASN A 445 -8.08 16.24 -28.65
C ASN A 445 -7.79 14.90 -27.96
N GLN A 446 -8.25 13.78 -28.53
CA GLN A 446 -7.91 12.43 -28.07
C GLN A 446 -6.76 11.79 -28.88
N VAL A 447 -6.29 12.45 -29.95
CA VAL A 447 -5.17 12.00 -30.79
C VAL A 447 -3.85 12.27 -30.06
N ALA A 448 -3.06 11.22 -29.93
CA ALA A 448 -1.72 11.23 -29.38
C ALA A 448 -0.97 9.99 -29.85
N TYR A 449 -0.66 9.92 -31.14
CA TYR A 449 0.00 8.76 -31.75
C TYR A 449 0.70 9.16 -33.04
N SER A 450 1.47 8.22 -33.59
CA SER A 450 2.18 8.41 -34.84
C SER A 450 1.23 8.40 -36.04
N VAL A 451 1.41 9.35 -36.95
CA VAL A 451 0.64 9.50 -38.20
C VAL A 451 1.57 9.43 -39.41
N PRO A 452 1.04 9.08 -40.60
CA PRO A 452 1.84 9.09 -41.81
C PRO A 452 2.33 10.51 -42.15
N THR A 453 3.61 10.63 -42.48
CA THR A 453 4.26 11.89 -42.86
C THR A 453 5.23 11.65 -44.03
N ASN A 454 5.66 12.73 -44.66
CA ASN A 454 6.69 12.67 -45.68
C ASN A 454 8.05 12.29 -45.04
N PRO A 455 8.68 11.18 -45.45
CA PRO A 455 9.98 10.76 -44.91
C PRO A 455 11.10 11.78 -45.20
N ASP A 456 11.02 12.54 -46.29
CA ASP A 456 12.03 13.53 -46.68
C ASP A 456 12.04 14.76 -45.75
N THR A 457 10.93 15.06 -45.08
CA THR A 457 10.77 16.21 -44.19
C THR A 457 10.72 15.82 -42.71
N PHE A 458 10.91 14.55 -42.37
CA PHE A 458 10.76 14.02 -41.01
C PHE A 458 11.53 14.81 -39.93
N THR A 459 12.73 15.29 -40.25
CA THR A 459 13.60 16.04 -39.31
C THR A 459 13.44 17.55 -39.37
N THR A 460 12.85 18.08 -40.45
CA THR A 460 12.78 19.51 -40.73
C THR A 460 11.40 20.09 -40.47
N GLU A 461 10.35 19.30 -40.65
CA GLU A 461 8.97 19.71 -40.45
C GLU A 461 8.58 19.68 -38.96
N SER A 462 7.85 20.72 -38.55
CA SER A 462 7.36 20.85 -37.19
C SER A 462 6.24 19.83 -36.94
N ILE A 463 6.32 19.13 -35.80
CA ILE A 463 5.24 18.25 -35.32
C ILE A 463 3.90 19.01 -35.24
N TRP A 464 3.95 20.29 -34.88
CA TRP A 464 2.75 21.13 -34.73
C TRP A 464 2.10 21.48 -36.06
N ASP A 465 2.88 21.64 -37.13
CA ASP A 465 2.34 21.93 -38.46
C ASP A 465 1.66 20.68 -39.04
N ILE A 466 2.25 19.50 -38.83
CA ILE A 466 1.65 18.20 -39.19
C ILE A 466 0.34 18.00 -38.40
N ALA A 467 0.38 18.22 -37.08
CA ALA A 467 -0.77 18.10 -36.21
C ALA A 467 -1.92 19.02 -36.65
N ASN A 468 -1.63 20.29 -36.94
CA ASN A 468 -2.63 21.27 -37.38
C ASN A 468 -3.27 20.89 -38.72
N GLN A 469 -2.48 20.42 -39.70
CA GLN A 469 -3.00 19.98 -40.99
C GLN A 469 -3.97 18.79 -40.86
N TYR A 470 -3.63 17.78 -40.05
CA TYR A 470 -4.52 16.66 -39.76
C TYR A 470 -5.80 17.11 -39.05
N ASP A 471 -5.67 18.03 -38.08
CA ASP A 471 -6.79 18.53 -37.29
C ASP A 471 -7.78 19.35 -38.12
N GLU A 472 -7.28 20.27 -38.94
CA GLU A 472 -8.09 21.09 -39.87
C GLU A 472 -8.88 20.22 -40.84
N GLN A 473 -8.25 19.18 -41.40
CA GLN A 473 -8.91 18.26 -42.30
C GLN A 473 -9.97 17.41 -41.59
N ALA A 474 -9.75 17.01 -40.34
CA ALA A 474 -10.76 16.29 -39.57
C ALA A 474 -11.94 17.19 -39.20
N LEU A 475 -11.67 18.44 -38.79
CA LEU A 475 -12.69 19.45 -38.50
C LEU A 475 -13.55 19.75 -39.72
N ALA A 476 -12.95 19.97 -40.89
CA ALA A 476 -13.69 20.23 -42.12
C ALA A 476 -14.65 19.09 -42.51
N LYS A 477 -14.29 17.83 -42.20
CA LYS A 477 -15.18 16.67 -42.38
C LYS A 477 -16.28 16.58 -41.32
N PHE A 478 -16.08 17.17 -40.14
CA PHE A 478 -17.03 17.19 -39.04
C PHE A 478 -18.10 18.27 -39.18
N GLU A 479 -17.74 19.46 -39.68
CA GLU A 479 -18.61 20.64 -39.74
C GLU A 479 -20.03 20.38 -40.31
N PRO A 480 -20.21 19.64 -41.43
CA PRO A 480 -21.55 19.34 -41.93
C PRO A 480 -22.39 18.51 -40.94
N PHE A 481 -21.76 17.56 -40.25
CA PHE A 481 -22.41 16.76 -39.22
C PHE A 481 -22.76 17.60 -37.99
N GLY A 482 -21.81 18.43 -37.51
CA GLY A 482 -22.05 19.34 -36.40
C GLY A 482 -23.21 20.30 -36.67
N THR A 483 -23.29 20.82 -37.89
CA THR A 483 -24.39 21.68 -38.35
C THR A 483 -25.72 20.93 -38.42
N ALA A 484 -25.73 19.67 -38.84
CA ALA A 484 -26.96 18.87 -38.86
C ALA A 484 -27.44 18.53 -37.43
N LEU A 485 -26.50 18.20 -36.52
CA LEU A 485 -26.82 17.84 -35.15
C LEU A 485 -27.27 19.04 -34.31
N SER A 486 -26.76 20.25 -34.57
CA SER A 486 -27.15 21.47 -33.86
C SER A 486 -28.60 21.92 -34.10
N GLN A 487 -29.28 21.35 -35.10
CA GLN A 487 -30.72 21.53 -35.31
C GLN A 487 -31.56 20.91 -34.18
N PHE A 488 -30.97 20.01 -33.38
CA PHE A 488 -31.61 19.39 -32.22
C PHE A 488 -31.19 20.10 -30.93
N ASN A 489 -32.14 20.34 -30.02
CA ASN A 489 -31.82 20.91 -28.72
C ASN A 489 -31.21 19.84 -27.80
N CYS A 490 -29.89 19.88 -27.63
CA CYS A 490 -29.12 18.86 -26.93
C CYS A 490 -29.42 18.75 -25.42
N ASP A 491 -30.03 19.77 -24.82
CA ASP A 491 -30.43 19.78 -23.40
C ASP A 491 -31.74 19.04 -23.14
N THR A 492 -32.59 18.94 -24.16
CA THR A 492 -33.94 18.34 -24.05
C THR A 492 -34.10 17.07 -24.87
N THR A 493 -33.25 16.87 -25.87
CA THR A 493 -33.34 15.73 -26.79
C THR A 493 -32.52 14.56 -26.26
N GLN A 494 -33.22 13.59 -25.66
CA GLN A 494 -32.68 12.28 -25.31
C GLN A 494 -33.03 11.27 -26.41
N TYR A 495 -32.02 10.54 -26.90
CA TYR A 495 -32.20 9.47 -27.89
C TYR A 495 -32.42 8.11 -27.21
N SER A 496 -32.03 7.99 -25.95
CA SER A 496 -32.32 6.87 -25.06
C SER A 496 -32.36 7.34 -23.60
N LEU A 497 -32.65 6.42 -22.66
CA LEU A 497 -32.65 6.71 -21.21
C LEU A 497 -31.31 7.25 -20.68
N VAL A 498 -30.21 7.05 -21.42
CA VAL A 498 -28.85 7.39 -20.97
C VAL A 498 -28.01 8.14 -22.01
N ARG A 499 -28.56 8.45 -23.20
CA ARG A 499 -27.83 9.13 -24.29
C ARG A 499 -28.56 10.35 -24.81
N ASN A 500 -27.80 11.40 -25.06
CA ASN A 500 -28.28 12.65 -25.65
C ASN A 500 -27.41 13.10 -26.84
N CYS A 501 -27.75 14.26 -27.38
CA CYS A 501 -26.98 14.92 -28.44
C CYS A 501 -25.49 15.11 -28.09
N THR A 502 -25.13 15.45 -26.85
CA THR A 502 -23.73 15.63 -26.44
C THR A 502 -22.94 14.33 -26.54
N ASP A 503 -23.55 13.19 -26.20
CA ASP A 503 -22.94 11.87 -26.41
C ASP A 503 -22.74 11.57 -27.90
N CYS A 504 -23.75 11.81 -28.74
CA CYS A 504 -23.64 11.62 -30.18
C CYS A 504 -22.53 12.49 -30.79
N HIS A 505 -22.48 13.76 -30.41
CA HIS A 505 -21.44 14.70 -30.85
C HIS A 505 -20.05 14.20 -30.46
N ARG A 506 -19.85 13.79 -29.20
CA ARG A 506 -18.58 13.24 -28.70
C ARG A 506 -18.18 11.99 -29.46
N ASP A 507 -19.08 11.02 -29.57
CA ASP A 507 -18.74 9.68 -30.09
C ASP A 507 -18.53 9.72 -31.61
N TYR A 508 -19.31 10.52 -32.36
CA TYR A 508 -19.07 10.75 -33.79
C TYR A 508 -17.76 11.48 -34.03
N LYS A 509 -17.43 12.50 -33.23
CA LYS A 509 -16.15 13.20 -33.29
C LYS A 509 -14.98 12.23 -33.08
N THR A 510 -15.03 11.43 -32.01
CA THR A 510 -13.98 10.45 -31.69
C THR A 510 -13.81 9.44 -32.82
N TRP A 511 -14.91 8.89 -33.35
CA TRP A 511 -14.89 7.98 -34.50
C TRP A 511 -14.30 8.64 -35.75
N LEU A 512 -14.74 9.86 -36.09
CA LEU A 512 -14.26 10.60 -37.27
C LEU A 512 -12.75 10.87 -37.17
N CYS A 513 -12.27 11.30 -36.00
CA CYS A 513 -10.84 11.49 -35.76
C CYS A 513 -10.07 10.17 -35.99
N ALA A 514 -10.59 9.04 -35.46
CA ALA A 514 -9.99 7.71 -35.63
C ALA A 514 -9.82 7.28 -37.10
N VAL A 515 -10.85 7.50 -37.92
CA VAL A 515 -10.87 7.05 -39.33
C VAL A 515 -10.19 8.03 -40.27
N SER A 516 -10.11 9.31 -39.89
CA SER A 516 -9.56 10.37 -40.72
C SER A 516 -8.08 10.64 -40.46
N ILE A 517 -7.61 10.39 -39.22
CA ILE A 517 -6.23 10.53 -38.77
C ILE A 517 -5.69 9.12 -38.47
N PRO A 518 -5.13 8.43 -39.47
CA PRO A 518 -4.73 7.04 -39.34
C PRO A 518 -3.53 6.88 -38.41
N ARG A 519 -3.54 5.83 -37.58
CA ARG A 519 -2.41 5.50 -36.71
C ARG A 519 -1.38 4.69 -37.49
N CYS A 520 -0.19 5.25 -37.61
CA CYS A 520 0.95 4.72 -38.33
C CYS A 520 1.81 3.84 -37.43
N THR A 521 2.19 2.67 -37.92
CA THR A 521 3.08 1.71 -37.28
C THR A 521 4.00 1.05 -38.31
N ASP A 522 5.02 0.34 -37.85
CA ASP A 522 5.89 -0.46 -38.71
C ASP A 522 5.29 -1.85 -38.96
N SER A 523 5.59 -2.43 -40.13
CA SER A 523 5.09 -3.73 -40.61
C SER A 523 5.62 -4.93 -39.81
N SER A 524 6.74 -4.76 -39.10
CA SER A 524 7.41 -5.82 -38.32
C SER A 524 6.65 -6.26 -37.07
N VAL A 525 5.58 -5.56 -36.68
CA VAL A 525 4.85 -5.83 -35.42
C VAL A 525 3.81 -6.94 -35.55
N SER A 526 3.37 -7.33 -36.76
CA SER A 526 2.26 -8.31 -36.94
C SER A 526 2.50 -9.45 -37.93
N GLY A 527 3.64 -9.50 -38.62
CA GLY A 527 3.90 -10.50 -39.67
C GLY A 527 3.78 -11.96 -39.18
N ASP A 528 3.94 -12.21 -37.88
CA ASP A 528 4.12 -13.54 -37.30
C ASP A 528 2.86 -14.18 -36.67
N LEU A 529 1.73 -13.46 -36.60
CA LEU A 529 0.53 -13.92 -35.88
C LEU A 529 -0.65 -14.30 -36.79
N THR A 530 -0.45 -14.31 -38.11
CA THR A 530 -1.56 -14.47 -39.06
C THR A 530 -2.13 -15.89 -39.15
N GLN A 531 -1.49 -16.93 -38.60
CA GLN A 531 -1.99 -18.32 -38.70
C GLN A 531 -1.53 -19.27 -37.58
N ILE A 532 -1.81 -19.00 -36.30
CA ILE A 532 -1.58 -20.01 -35.25
C ILE A 532 -2.82 -20.18 -34.36
N ASP A 533 -3.38 -21.39 -34.36
CA ASP A 533 -4.31 -22.00 -33.41
C ASP A 533 -5.59 -21.23 -33.01
N ASN A 534 -6.60 -21.17 -33.89
CA ASN A 534 -8.02 -20.90 -33.58
C ASN A 534 -8.34 -19.68 -32.67
N VAL A 535 -7.39 -18.78 -32.47
CA VAL A 535 -7.50 -17.54 -31.71
C VAL A 535 -6.93 -16.43 -32.59
N SER A 536 -7.80 -15.59 -33.15
CA SER A 536 -7.40 -14.44 -33.97
C SER A 536 -6.96 -13.28 -33.06
N THR A 537 -5.81 -13.44 -32.41
CA THR A 537 -5.17 -12.40 -31.59
C THR A 537 -3.98 -11.84 -32.36
N SER A 538 -4.26 -10.92 -33.28
CA SER A 538 -3.23 -10.13 -33.95
C SER A 538 -3.68 -8.67 -33.98
N PRO A 539 -2.76 -7.70 -33.84
CA PRO A 539 -3.08 -6.32 -34.11
C PRO A 539 -3.67 -6.19 -35.52
N ALA A 540 -4.75 -5.43 -35.65
CA ALA A 540 -5.43 -5.20 -36.91
C ALA A 540 -4.60 -4.23 -37.76
N LEU A 541 -3.58 -4.78 -38.42
CA LEU A 541 -2.66 -4.02 -39.26
C LEU A 541 -3.08 -4.11 -40.73
N ARG A 542 -2.81 -3.02 -41.46
CA ARG A 542 -2.98 -2.95 -42.90
C ARG A 542 -1.78 -2.26 -43.53
N ASP A 543 -1.05 -2.99 -44.36
CA ASP A 543 0.05 -2.40 -45.13
C ASP A 543 -0.49 -1.54 -46.27
N ILE A 544 0.08 -0.34 -46.40
CA ILE A 544 -0.33 0.68 -47.35
C ILE A 544 0.86 0.98 -48.26
N SER A 545 0.72 0.58 -49.53
CA SER A 545 1.64 1.00 -50.59
C SER A 545 1.53 2.50 -50.87
N VAL A 546 2.58 3.07 -51.46
CA VAL A 546 2.61 4.50 -51.83
C VAL A 546 1.38 4.89 -52.65
N GLY A 547 0.63 5.90 -52.20
CA GLY A 547 -0.55 6.41 -52.90
C GLY A 547 -1.81 5.54 -52.75
N ALA A 548 -1.83 4.58 -51.82
CA ALA A 548 -2.95 3.68 -51.57
C ALA A 548 -3.66 3.93 -50.23
N SER A 549 -3.48 5.12 -49.63
CA SER A 549 -4.14 5.46 -48.37
C SER A 549 -5.66 5.54 -48.58
N ARG A 550 -6.43 5.02 -47.62
CA ARG A 550 -7.92 5.12 -47.66
C ARG A 550 -8.43 6.56 -47.63
N ASN A 551 -7.63 7.49 -47.13
CA ASN A 551 -7.90 8.91 -47.15
C ASN A 551 -6.99 9.57 -48.21
N PRO A 552 -7.51 9.93 -49.41
CA PRO A 552 -6.69 10.49 -50.49
C PRO A 552 -5.96 11.78 -50.12
N TRP A 553 -6.44 12.50 -49.11
CA TRP A 553 -5.76 13.69 -48.58
C TRP A 553 -4.40 13.36 -47.98
N VAL A 554 -4.23 12.19 -47.36
CA VAL A 554 -2.94 11.75 -46.79
C VAL A 554 -1.91 11.59 -47.92
N ASP A 555 -2.28 10.92 -49.01
CA ASP A 555 -1.37 10.72 -50.14
C ASP A 555 -1.06 12.04 -50.86
N ALA A 556 -2.03 12.94 -50.99
CA ALA A 556 -1.85 14.21 -51.68
C ALA A 556 -1.03 15.24 -50.88
N THR A 557 -1.26 15.32 -49.57
CA THR A 557 -0.69 16.35 -48.69
C THR A 557 0.53 15.84 -47.94
N MET A 558 0.39 14.72 -47.22
CA MET A 558 1.45 14.16 -46.36
C MET A 558 2.45 13.32 -47.13
N LYS A 559 2.06 12.76 -48.29
CA LYS A 559 2.94 12.02 -49.21
C LYS A 559 3.85 11.00 -48.49
N PRO A 560 3.29 10.10 -47.66
CA PRO A 560 4.10 9.10 -46.99
C PRO A 560 4.72 8.11 -48.00
N GLY A 561 5.80 7.45 -47.58
CA GLY A 561 6.30 6.24 -48.24
C GLY A 561 5.37 5.05 -48.01
N GLU A 562 5.92 3.83 -48.05
CA GLU A 562 5.18 2.64 -47.59
C GLU A 562 5.05 2.67 -46.07
N TRP A 563 3.87 2.37 -45.54
CA TRP A 563 3.61 2.41 -44.10
C TRP A 563 2.52 1.42 -43.72
N THR A 564 2.43 1.09 -42.43
CA THR A 564 1.40 0.18 -41.91
C THR A 564 0.42 0.95 -41.03
N GLU A 565 -0.86 0.70 -41.24
CA GLU A 565 -1.94 1.30 -40.48
C GLU A 565 -2.41 0.36 -39.37
N LEU A 566 -2.43 0.84 -38.12
CA LEU A 566 -3.19 0.20 -37.04
C LEU A 566 -4.65 0.65 -37.13
N LEU A 567 -5.52 -0.27 -37.56
CA LEU A 567 -6.93 0.01 -37.82
C LEU A 567 -7.67 0.45 -36.55
N PRO A 568 -8.65 1.36 -36.65
CA PRO A 568 -9.50 1.79 -35.54
C PRO A 568 -10.29 0.61 -34.98
N CYS A 569 -10.54 0.62 -33.67
CA CYS A 569 -11.40 -0.40 -33.06
C CYS A 569 -12.84 -0.24 -33.57
N ILE A 570 -13.50 -1.34 -33.93
CA ILE A 570 -14.89 -1.34 -34.40
C ILE A 570 -15.86 -0.80 -33.34
N ASP A 571 -15.51 -0.95 -32.06
CA ASP A 571 -16.24 -0.39 -30.93
C ASP A 571 -16.46 1.11 -31.08
N LEU A 572 -15.52 1.86 -31.67
CA LEU A 572 -15.69 3.28 -31.97
C LEU A 572 -16.91 3.53 -32.85
N CYS A 573 -17.14 2.67 -33.85
CA CYS A 573 -18.31 2.74 -34.70
C CYS A 573 -19.58 2.38 -33.92
N TYR A 574 -19.55 1.31 -33.11
CA TYR A 574 -20.70 0.91 -32.31
C TYR A 574 -21.12 1.98 -31.29
N HIS A 575 -20.16 2.72 -30.74
CA HIS A 575 -20.42 3.88 -29.90
C HIS A 575 -21.23 4.96 -30.62
N VAL A 576 -20.92 5.25 -31.89
CA VAL A 576 -21.73 6.18 -32.69
C VAL A 576 -23.15 5.65 -32.85
N VAL A 577 -23.32 4.38 -33.23
CA VAL A 577 -24.66 3.75 -33.40
C VAL A 577 -25.48 3.82 -32.11
N GLN A 578 -24.84 3.62 -30.94
CA GLN A 578 -25.52 3.67 -29.66
C GLN A 578 -25.87 5.08 -29.18
N SER A 579 -25.02 6.06 -29.49
CA SER A 579 -25.15 7.42 -28.97
C SER A 579 -25.93 8.34 -29.90
N CYS A 580 -25.98 8.03 -31.20
CA CYS A 580 -26.62 8.87 -32.21
C CYS A 580 -28.04 8.42 -32.58
N PRO A 581 -28.91 9.35 -33.01
CA PRO A 581 -30.29 9.04 -33.30
C PRO A 581 -30.43 8.16 -34.55
N PRO A 582 -31.39 7.20 -34.57
CA PRO A 582 -31.56 6.26 -35.68
C PRO A 582 -31.83 6.90 -37.06
N PHE A 583 -32.39 8.11 -37.11
CA PHE A 583 -32.68 8.79 -38.38
C PHE A 583 -31.41 9.23 -39.14
N LEU A 584 -30.24 9.27 -38.47
CA LEU A 584 -28.96 9.49 -39.15
C LEU A 584 -28.53 8.29 -40.00
N GLN A 585 -29.20 7.14 -39.85
CA GLN A 585 -28.94 5.92 -40.63
C GLN A 585 -27.45 5.53 -40.63
N PHE A 586 -26.78 5.75 -39.49
CA PHE A 586 -25.39 5.37 -39.31
C PHE A 586 -25.32 3.89 -38.95
N PHE A 587 -24.55 3.11 -39.71
CA PHE A 587 -24.39 1.68 -39.51
C PHE A 587 -22.93 1.27 -39.57
N CYS A 588 -22.55 0.33 -38.71
CA CYS A 588 -21.22 -0.27 -38.76
C CYS A 588 -21.16 -1.39 -39.80
N PRO A 589 -20.04 -1.55 -40.52
CA PRO A 589 -19.88 -2.66 -41.44
C PRO A 589 -19.92 -4.00 -40.70
N SER A 590 -20.22 -5.06 -41.44
CA SER A 590 -20.24 -6.44 -40.94
C SER A 590 -19.51 -7.36 -41.93
N GLY A 591 -19.15 -8.56 -41.48
CA GLY A 591 -18.40 -9.53 -42.29
C GLY A 591 -17.04 -9.01 -42.74
N ASP A 592 -16.63 -9.38 -43.95
CA ASP A 592 -15.29 -9.07 -44.50
C ASP A 592 -14.99 -7.57 -44.54
N LEU A 593 -16.01 -6.73 -44.79
CA LEU A 593 -15.85 -5.27 -44.82
C LEU A 593 -15.43 -4.71 -43.45
N ALA A 594 -15.93 -5.30 -42.36
CA ALA A 594 -15.56 -4.88 -41.02
C ALA A 594 -14.08 -5.17 -40.76
N SER A 595 -13.63 -6.39 -41.08
CA SER A 595 -12.25 -6.83 -40.88
C SER A 595 -11.23 -6.08 -41.74
N MET A 596 -11.64 -5.51 -42.88
CA MET A 596 -10.77 -4.68 -43.73
C MET A 596 -10.64 -3.22 -43.25
N GLN A 597 -11.54 -2.75 -42.40
CA GLN A 597 -11.63 -1.33 -42.03
C GLN A 597 -11.39 -1.07 -40.54
N TYR A 598 -11.63 -2.08 -39.70
CA TYR A 598 -11.59 -2.01 -38.25
C TYR A 598 -10.89 -3.22 -37.64
N GLY A 599 -10.32 -3.01 -36.45
CA GLY A 599 -9.85 -4.06 -35.56
C GLY A 599 -10.79 -4.32 -34.39
N TYR A 600 -10.50 -5.37 -33.63
CA TYR A 600 -11.24 -5.77 -32.43
C TYR A 600 -10.32 -5.65 -31.22
N TRP A 601 -10.81 -5.01 -30.16
CA TRP A 601 -10.04 -4.88 -28.92
C TRP A 601 -9.95 -6.23 -28.22
N GLN A 602 -8.73 -6.62 -27.85
CA GLN A 602 -8.47 -7.84 -27.12
C GLN A 602 -7.41 -7.59 -26.05
N ASN A 603 -7.51 -8.29 -24.93
CA ASN A 603 -6.54 -8.26 -23.83
C ASN A 603 -6.11 -9.69 -23.54
N GLY A 604 -4.82 -9.91 -23.31
CA GLY A 604 -4.28 -11.24 -23.03
C GLY A 604 -2.91 -11.45 -23.61
N SER A 605 -2.59 -12.70 -23.94
CA SER A 605 -1.28 -13.05 -24.50
C SER A 605 -1.43 -14.17 -25.52
N ALA A 606 -0.60 -14.12 -26.57
CA ALA A 606 -0.62 -15.08 -27.66
C ALA A 606 0.81 -15.55 -27.95
N LEU A 607 0.97 -16.83 -28.26
CA LEU A 607 2.25 -17.40 -28.65
C LEU A 607 2.33 -17.49 -30.18
N GLY A 608 3.25 -16.75 -30.79
CA GLY A 608 3.50 -16.76 -32.22
C GLY A 608 4.95 -17.13 -32.51
N ASN A 609 5.22 -18.18 -33.30
CA ASN A 609 6.58 -18.62 -33.66
C ASN A 609 7.57 -18.76 -32.48
N GLY A 610 7.08 -19.12 -31.28
CA GLY A 610 7.89 -19.22 -30.06
C GLY A 610 8.10 -17.91 -29.30
N THR A 611 7.58 -16.79 -29.81
CA THR A 611 7.55 -15.48 -29.17
C THR A 611 6.21 -15.26 -28.47
N LEU A 612 6.23 -14.86 -27.20
CA LEU A 612 5.04 -14.50 -26.45
C LEU A 612 4.71 -13.02 -26.68
N TYR A 613 3.54 -12.76 -27.26
CA TYR A 613 3.00 -11.42 -27.45
C TYR A 613 2.01 -11.11 -26.34
N HIS A 614 2.10 -9.93 -25.75
CA HIS A 614 1.16 -9.44 -24.75
C HIS A 614 0.33 -8.31 -25.36
N PHE A 615 -0.99 -8.37 -25.20
CA PHE A 615 -1.93 -7.35 -25.67
C PHE A 615 -2.58 -6.68 -24.48
N ASP A 616 -2.39 -5.37 -24.37
CA ASP A 616 -2.88 -4.54 -23.28
C ASP A 616 -3.01 -3.08 -23.74
N ILE A 617 -3.14 -2.14 -22.81
CA ILE A 617 -3.25 -0.71 -23.12
C ILE A 617 -2.00 -0.11 -23.78
N ASN A 618 -0.82 -0.69 -23.53
CA ASN A 618 0.46 -0.28 -24.11
C ASN A 618 0.75 -1.01 -25.43
N ASN A 619 0.16 -2.20 -25.62
CA ASN A 619 0.26 -3.03 -26.83
C ASN A 619 -1.13 -3.29 -27.42
N PRO A 620 -1.78 -2.26 -28.00
CA PRO A 620 -3.17 -2.35 -28.43
C PRO A 620 -3.35 -3.16 -29.71
N THR A 621 -4.42 -3.96 -29.79
CA THR A 621 -4.79 -4.68 -31.02
C THR A 621 -5.47 -3.81 -32.08
N CYS A 622 -5.94 -2.62 -31.71
CA CYS A 622 -6.58 -1.66 -32.61
C CYS A 622 -6.49 -0.23 -32.03
N ASN A 623 -6.66 0.79 -32.87
CA ASN A 623 -6.65 2.18 -32.43
C ASN A 623 -7.96 2.55 -31.69
N ARG A 624 -7.88 2.68 -30.37
CA ARG A 624 -9.03 2.94 -29.48
C ARG A 624 -9.37 4.41 -29.22
N MET A 625 -8.54 5.37 -29.65
CA MET A 625 -8.83 6.81 -29.55
C MET A 625 -9.35 7.32 -28.18
N GLY A 626 -8.66 6.99 -27.09
CA GLY A 626 -9.03 7.48 -25.75
C GLY A 626 -10.27 6.83 -25.12
N VAL A 627 -10.93 5.87 -25.79
CA VAL A 627 -12.02 5.09 -25.21
C VAL A 627 -11.50 4.14 -24.13
N SER A 628 -12.24 4.00 -23.03
CA SER A 628 -11.89 3.11 -21.92
C SER A 628 -11.89 1.65 -22.37
N THR A 629 -10.88 0.89 -21.93
CA THR A 629 -10.73 -0.55 -22.17
C THR A 629 -11.96 -1.36 -21.77
N GLN A 630 -12.71 -0.93 -20.75
CA GLN A 630 -13.97 -1.59 -20.35
C GLN A 630 -15.06 -1.50 -21.42
N LEU A 631 -15.13 -0.37 -22.12
CA LEU A 631 -16.17 -0.10 -23.11
C LEU A 631 -15.85 -0.74 -24.46
N LEU A 632 -14.59 -1.16 -24.67
CA LEU A 632 -14.12 -1.84 -25.88
C LEU A 632 -14.40 -3.35 -25.89
N THR A 633 -15.04 -3.89 -24.86
CA THR A 633 -15.33 -5.34 -24.75
C THR A 633 -16.63 -5.75 -25.43
N ILE A 634 -17.35 -4.83 -26.08
CA ILE A 634 -18.61 -5.12 -26.77
C ILE A 634 -18.37 -6.13 -27.91
N SER A 635 -17.17 -6.13 -28.49
CA SER A 635 -16.82 -6.91 -29.68
C SER A 635 -15.95 -8.17 -29.42
N GLY A 636 -15.35 -8.30 -28.22
CA GLY A 636 -14.51 -9.45 -27.84
C GLY A 636 -15.27 -10.69 -27.30
N ALA A 637 -16.57 -10.57 -27.06
CA ALA A 637 -17.39 -11.64 -26.47
C ALA A 637 -17.84 -12.74 -27.46
N SER A 638 -17.57 -12.60 -28.76
CA SER A 638 -18.14 -13.47 -29.80
C SER A 638 -17.22 -14.60 -30.31
N HIS A 639 -15.99 -14.77 -29.80
CA HIS A 639 -15.11 -15.87 -30.27
C HIS A 639 -14.35 -16.66 -29.19
N ILE A 640 -14.71 -16.57 -27.91
CA ILE A 640 -14.22 -17.56 -26.93
C ILE A 640 -15.03 -18.85 -27.11
N TYR A 641 -14.57 -19.74 -28.00
CA TYR A 641 -14.91 -21.16 -27.92
C TYR A 641 -14.28 -21.71 -26.62
N SER A 642 -15.00 -21.52 -25.52
CA SER A 642 -14.79 -22.30 -24.31
C SER A 642 -15.39 -23.69 -24.57
N ASN A 643 -14.52 -24.70 -24.66
CA ASN A 643 -14.89 -26.08 -24.38
C ASN A 643 -15.25 -26.20 -22.90
N ASN A 644 -16.39 -25.64 -22.50
CA ASN A 644 -17.11 -26.02 -21.31
C ASN A 644 -18.59 -25.73 -21.50
N VAL A 645 -19.30 -26.84 -21.57
CA VAL A 645 -20.74 -26.97 -21.49
C VAL A 645 -21.29 -26.17 -20.29
N MET A 646 -22.44 -25.54 -20.54
CA MET A 646 -23.53 -25.18 -19.59
C MET A 646 -23.60 -23.78 -18.93
N ILE A 647 -24.73 -23.14 -19.26
CA ILE A 647 -25.57 -22.19 -18.49
C ILE A 647 -25.31 -20.69 -18.74
N PHE A 648 -26.00 -20.15 -19.75
CA PHE A 648 -26.70 -18.87 -19.61
C PHE A 648 -28.18 -19.09 -19.95
N PHE A 649 -29.01 -19.06 -18.91
CA PHE A 649 -30.47 -19.14 -18.99
C PHE A 649 -31.04 -17.74 -19.33
N ILE A 650 -31.74 -17.68 -20.46
CA ILE A 650 -32.97 -16.91 -20.76
C ILE A 650 -33.23 -15.65 -19.91
N VAL A 651 -33.03 -14.47 -20.53
CA VAL A 651 -33.83 -13.26 -20.25
C VAL A 651 -34.26 -12.65 -21.59
N THR A 652 -35.19 -13.33 -22.25
CA THR A 652 -36.05 -12.75 -23.29
C THR A 652 -37.44 -13.36 -23.12
N ILE A 653 -38.46 -12.53 -23.29
CA ILE A 653 -39.90 -12.78 -23.04
C ILE A 653 -40.35 -12.41 -21.62
N VAL A 654 -40.41 -11.10 -21.33
CA VAL A 654 -41.61 -10.44 -20.77
C VAL A 654 -41.59 -8.98 -21.24
N GLY A 655 -42.31 -8.69 -22.33
CA GLY A 655 -42.36 -7.35 -22.93
C GLY A 655 -43.44 -7.23 -24.00
N LEU A 656 -44.52 -7.98 -23.85
CA LEU A 656 -45.79 -7.74 -24.54
C LEU A 656 -46.87 -7.97 -23.50
N PHE A 657 -47.31 -6.89 -22.86
CA PHE A 657 -48.64 -6.66 -22.27
C PHE A 657 -48.50 -5.45 -21.36
N LEU A 658 -48.87 -4.28 -21.86
CA LEU A 658 -49.77 -3.30 -21.21
C LEU A 658 -49.70 -1.97 -21.99
N ILE A 659 -50.75 -1.78 -22.80
CA ILE A 659 -51.50 -0.56 -23.16
C ILE A 659 -50.69 0.71 -23.44
#